data_AF-A0A0W8G2E6-F1
#
_entry.id   AF-A0A0W8G2E6-F1
#
_cell.length_a   1.000
_cell.length_b   1.000
_cell.length_c   1.000
_cell.angle_alpha   90.00
_cell.angle_beta   90.00
_cell.angle_gamma   90.00
#
_symmetry.space_group_name_H-M   'P 1'
#
loop_
_entity.id
_entity.type
_entity.pdbx_description
1 polymer ?
#
loop_
_entity_poly.entity_id
_entity_poly.type
_entity_poly.pdbx_seq_one_letter_code
_entity_poly.pdbx_strand_id
1 'polypeptide(L)'
;MFRKRLDEIHSQDLVAVHPRTTVAEVAALLRQRALSCLPVLDDGRPVGIVTERRLLWAVAADPGVGRTNVSAIMSSPVLTATPDMSAHEAYTLLQKHRVRHLVVVCADGAACGVISQSDLVEHLGYEYFVELRRLSRIMVREVVSAPPATPLPEALRLMAEKHISCLLAVEDGRPVGILTERDAASVILAGEAAGTLCLGQVMRSPVLTVAADLPVHEGLTLMRRNGIRRLVMVDGQGRLAGLVTQSDVVNAMEWEYIGVLKEIIREKEESYRNIFVSAMEGIFCTALDGRILEANPALARIFGYDSPEELMDAVRDIGAQLYAQPGRRAEILAILSQGEGPQTFEAQFRLRDGGLVWVSCTARLFRDPQGVPVRVEGICLDITGRKNAELALARSEARYRSIVEDQTELICRYRPDGRLTFVNEAYVRYFGKTRDELVGANFIPHIPDADMASIHRGIGSISMANPVAEFEHRVVMPGGDIRWHHWTHRGIFDDAGGVVEYQAVGNDVTERKQTEEALERSRTELEIRVAARTAELASANASLRQEIEARAKTQEKLKENAIFLETILDAIQDGISVLDADLTVLKVNATMRAMYEAEAPLVGRPCHEAFRGRATPCPSCPSMRAMTDGRMHTEAVSRADDEGGSPGFIELFAYPFRDALGRVKGVVEFVRDITERKRLERELMRAMHQSDSANQAKSRFLANMSHEIRTPLNAVLGYIQLVLHEELSPKARQRLSVAEESAQNLLSVINDILDYSKIEAGKLDVRETSVDLRELSASLARQQEVLARIKGLTLACRVAPDVPRRVFADPMRLKQILLNLVGNAIKYTEHGGVEVEVSRIGSAGSVGTAGQEASVRDGGTATLVFSVSDTGIGIPEESREAVFDSFTQVECGLTKKYAGTGLGLAICKKIAGLLGGDISFESREGQGSTFRFQVPLRVDVQTAQAAACGREDRQSRAMPGSGERPLRVLVVEDNRINRMFAEDLLSSNGHAVATAENGAEALARLAREAFDVVLMDIQMPVMDGLAATRAIRGGHDGIDPSVPIIGLSAYALDRERERFLDAGLDGYITKPVNIESFFEAVSRAIQGRTRPADPPARATAAPAVLDDPQQAQDTVDRQGLVAQYGKKIDLLRLLAGEFEKTVPGCLSDMEAALRGNDLGTFGRLAHTLRGNAAMFGAGPLRRDAARAEEAAARGDAVQATLLMPRLTAGVWRTVAAIEAFLKEKTSQTASATTRIDQG
;
A
#
# COMPACT_ATOMS: atom_id res chain seq x y z
N MET A 1 -11.64 -22.13 -26.23
CA MET A 1 -12.11 -22.22 -27.63
C MET A 1 -11.73 -23.54 -28.30
N PHE A 2 -10.50 -24.04 -28.13
CA PHE A 2 -10.06 -25.41 -28.48
C PHE A 2 -10.74 -26.58 -27.72
N ARG A 3 -11.79 -26.30 -26.93
CA ARG A 3 -12.54 -27.28 -26.13
C ARG A 3 -13.90 -27.65 -26.73
N LYS A 4 -14.31 -27.02 -27.84
CA LYS A 4 -15.54 -27.42 -28.55
C LYS A 4 -15.36 -28.82 -29.11
N ARG A 5 -16.40 -29.63 -28.98
CA ARG A 5 -16.45 -31.01 -29.47
C ARG A 5 -16.94 -31.03 -30.91
N LEU A 6 -16.64 -32.12 -31.62
CA LEU A 6 -17.03 -32.26 -33.03
C LEU A 6 -18.54 -32.35 -33.22
N ASP A 7 -19.29 -32.89 -32.25
CA ASP A 7 -20.77 -32.91 -32.21
C ASP A 7 -21.42 -31.52 -32.37
N GLU A 8 -20.75 -30.46 -31.93
CA GLU A 8 -21.20 -29.07 -32.06
C GLU A 8 -20.86 -28.43 -33.42
N ILE A 9 -20.01 -29.06 -34.24
CA ILE A 9 -19.35 -28.41 -35.39
C ILE A 9 -19.52 -29.18 -36.71
N HIS A 10 -19.68 -30.51 -36.68
CA HIS A 10 -19.75 -31.31 -37.90
C HIS A 10 -21.04 -31.05 -38.71
N SER A 11 -21.02 -31.38 -40.01
CA SER A 11 -22.20 -31.27 -40.86
C SER A 11 -23.38 -32.09 -40.31
N GLN A 12 -24.55 -31.48 -40.15
CA GLN A 12 -25.77 -32.17 -39.68
C GLN A 12 -26.54 -32.92 -40.78
N ASP A 13 -26.33 -32.56 -42.06
CA ASP A 13 -26.95 -33.20 -43.23
C ASP A 13 -25.88 -33.95 -44.04
N LEU A 14 -25.72 -35.25 -43.78
CA LEU A 14 -24.70 -36.09 -44.40
C LEU A 14 -25.13 -36.54 -45.81
N VAL A 15 -24.55 -35.91 -46.84
CA VAL A 15 -24.73 -36.35 -48.23
C VAL A 15 -23.63 -37.35 -48.58
N ALA A 16 -24.01 -38.57 -48.98
CA ALA A 16 -23.10 -39.66 -49.29
C ALA A 16 -23.47 -40.38 -50.60
N VAL A 17 -22.53 -41.16 -51.15
CA VAL A 17 -22.73 -41.94 -52.39
C VAL A 17 -22.32 -43.40 -52.21
N HIS A 18 -22.87 -44.29 -53.04
CA HIS A 18 -22.55 -45.71 -53.04
C HIS A 18 -21.26 -45.97 -53.86
N PRO A 19 -20.44 -47.00 -53.55
CA PRO A 19 -19.21 -47.31 -54.31
C PRO A 19 -19.39 -47.52 -55.82
N ARG A 20 -20.62 -47.85 -56.25
CA ARG A 20 -21.00 -48.08 -57.66
C ARG A 20 -21.55 -46.83 -58.38
N THR A 21 -21.65 -45.68 -57.70
CA THR A 21 -22.06 -44.42 -58.33
C THR A 21 -20.97 -43.97 -59.31
N THR A 22 -21.36 -43.42 -60.45
CA THR A 22 -20.39 -43.00 -61.49
C THR A 22 -19.71 -41.68 -61.15
N VAL A 23 -18.50 -41.46 -61.66
CA VAL A 23 -17.74 -40.21 -61.44
C VAL A 23 -18.51 -38.98 -61.94
N ALA A 24 -19.25 -39.09 -63.04
CA ALA A 24 -20.08 -37.99 -63.57
C ALA A 24 -21.25 -37.63 -62.64
N GLU A 25 -21.92 -38.63 -62.05
CA GLU A 25 -22.99 -38.41 -61.06
C GLU A 25 -22.43 -37.77 -59.77
N VAL A 26 -21.26 -38.21 -59.31
CA VAL A 26 -20.56 -37.62 -58.16
C VAL A 26 -20.17 -36.16 -58.43
N ALA A 27 -19.65 -35.87 -59.62
CA ALA A 27 -19.32 -34.50 -60.05
C ALA A 27 -20.58 -33.61 -60.13
N ALA A 28 -21.70 -34.15 -60.64
CA ALA A 28 -22.98 -33.45 -60.65
C ALA A 28 -23.48 -33.13 -59.24
N LEU A 29 -23.41 -34.08 -58.31
CA LEU A 29 -23.81 -33.92 -56.91
C LEU A 29 -22.97 -32.88 -56.18
N LEU A 30 -21.63 -32.94 -56.29
CA LEU A 30 -20.74 -31.93 -55.71
C LEU A 30 -21.06 -30.52 -56.22
N ARG A 31 -21.34 -30.39 -57.54
CA ARG A 31 -21.70 -29.12 -58.15
C ARG A 31 -23.07 -28.60 -57.69
N GLN A 32 -24.10 -29.45 -57.74
CA GLN A 32 -25.47 -29.08 -57.38
C GLN A 32 -25.60 -28.68 -55.91
N ARG A 33 -24.92 -29.40 -55.02
CA ARG A 33 -24.97 -29.17 -53.56
C ARG A 33 -23.84 -28.26 -53.05
N ALA A 34 -22.96 -27.78 -53.94
CA ALA A 34 -21.80 -26.96 -53.59
C ALA A 34 -20.88 -27.61 -52.53
N LEU A 35 -20.74 -28.93 -52.55
CA LEU A 35 -19.95 -29.71 -51.60
C LEU A 35 -18.50 -29.85 -52.07
N SER A 36 -17.56 -29.91 -51.13
CA SER A 36 -16.12 -30.07 -51.43
C SER A 36 -15.63 -31.53 -51.39
N CYS A 37 -16.45 -32.42 -50.83
CA CYS A 37 -16.21 -33.86 -50.78
C CYS A 37 -17.53 -34.62 -50.63
N LEU A 38 -17.52 -35.91 -50.97
CA LEU A 38 -18.58 -36.86 -50.68
C LEU A 38 -17.99 -38.11 -50.04
N PRO A 39 -18.42 -38.48 -48.82
CA PRO A 39 -18.12 -39.80 -48.25
C PRO A 39 -18.78 -40.89 -49.10
N VAL A 40 -18.05 -41.98 -49.31
CA VAL A 40 -18.52 -43.19 -49.97
C VAL A 40 -18.87 -44.19 -48.89
N LEU A 41 -20.13 -44.59 -48.83
CA LEU A 41 -20.65 -45.48 -47.79
C LEU A 41 -21.07 -46.83 -48.40
N ASP A 42 -20.71 -47.91 -47.72
CA ASP A 42 -21.20 -49.27 -47.98
C ASP A 42 -21.92 -49.75 -46.73
N ASP A 43 -23.20 -50.09 -46.84
CA ASP A 43 -24.09 -50.41 -45.70
C ASP A 43 -24.00 -49.40 -44.52
N GLY A 44 -23.92 -48.10 -44.82
CA GLY A 44 -23.87 -47.02 -43.83
C GLY A 44 -22.50 -46.78 -43.17
N ARG A 45 -21.49 -47.59 -43.50
CA ARG A 45 -20.12 -47.44 -43.01
C ARG A 45 -19.24 -46.74 -44.04
N PRO A 46 -18.33 -45.85 -43.62
CA PRO A 46 -17.48 -45.12 -44.55
C PRO A 46 -16.35 -46.00 -45.09
N VAL A 47 -16.41 -46.32 -46.38
CA VAL A 47 -15.39 -47.13 -47.09
C VAL A 47 -14.39 -46.28 -47.88
N GLY A 48 -14.74 -45.03 -48.15
CA GLY A 48 -13.85 -44.08 -48.80
C GLY A 48 -14.39 -42.65 -48.79
N ILE A 49 -13.62 -41.72 -49.35
CA ILE A 49 -14.03 -40.34 -49.56
C ILE A 49 -13.56 -39.84 -50.92
N VAL A 50 -14.41 -39.07 -51.59
CA VAL A 50 -14.11 -38.47 -52.90
C VAL A 50 -14.08 -36.96 -52.73
N THR A 51 -13.02 -36.34 -53.23
CA THR A 51 -12.81 -34.90 -53.14
C THR A 51 -12.71 -34.29 -54.53
N GLU A 52 -12.98 -32.99 -54.64
CA GLU A 52 -12.79 -32.22 -55.89
C GLU A 52 -11.39 -32.44 -56.50
N ARG A 53 -10.36 -32.52 -55.66
CA ARG A 53 -8.97 -32.79 -56.07
C ARG A 53 -8.81 -34.18 -56.71
N ARG A 54 -9.43 -35.21 -56.14
CA ARG A 54 -9.36 -36.58 -56.68
C ARG A 54 -10.09 -36.68 -58.02
N LEU A 55 -11.21 -35.97 -58.16
CA LEU A 55 -11.93 -35.86 -59.42
C LEU A 55 -11.10 -35.16 -60.50
N LEU A 56 -10.47 -34.02 -60.17
CA LEU A 56 -9.59 -33.30 -61.08
C LEU A 56 -8.44 -34.19 -61.60
N TRP A 57 -7.80 -34.94 -60.70
CA TRP A 57 -6.70 -35.84 -61.07
C TRP A 57 -7.16 -37.06 -61.87
N ALA A 58 -8.34 -37.59 -61.55
CA ALA A 58 -8.93 -38.68 -62.32
C ALA A 58 -9.17 -38.27 -63.78
N VAL A 59 -9.63 -37.04 -64.00
CA VAL A 59 -9.85 -36.46 -65.35
C VAL A 59 -8.54 -36.16 -66.07
N ALA A 60 -7.53 -35.66 -65.35
CA ALA A 60 -6.22 -35.40 -65.93
C ALA A 60 -5.54 -36.69 -66.41
N ALA A 61 -5.83 -37.82 -65.75
CA ALA A 61 -5.31 -39.14 -66.13
C ALA A 61 -6.11 -39.81 -67.25
N ASP A 62 -7.44 -39.70 -67.21
CA ASP A 62 -8.35 -40.26 -68.22
C ASP A 62 -9.52 -39.28 -68.48
N PRO A 63 -9.56 -38.61 -69.65
CA PRO A 63 -10.66 -37.73 -70.03
C PRO A 63 -12.03 -38.43 -70.10
N GLY A 64 -12.06 -39.76 -70.24
CA GLY A 64 -13.27 -40.58 -70.27
C GLY A 64 -13.76 -41.06 -68.90
N VAL A 65 -13.12 -40.65 -67.81
CA VAL A 65 -13.35 -41.18 -66.44
C VAL A 65 -14.77 -41.01 -65.91
N GLY A 66 -15.60 -40.16 -66.54
CA GLY A 66 -16.97 -39.89 -66.13
C GLY A 66 -17.86 -41.13 -66.01
N ARG A 67 -17.59 -42.20 -66.79
CA ARG A 67 -18.34 -43.47 -66.76
C ARG A 67 -17.82 -44.49 -65.75
N THR A 68 -16.67 -44.23 -65.12
CA THR A 68 -16.04 -45.14 -64.16
C THR A 68 -16.78 -45.11 -62.83
N ASN A 69 -16.75 -46.21 -62.08
CA ASN A 69 -17.28 -46.26 -60.71
C ASN A 69 -16.39 -45.46 -59.76
N VAL A 70 -17.01 -44.77 -58.81
CA VAL A 70 -16.31 -43.94 -57.84
C VAL A 70 -15.35 -44.73 -56.93
N SER A 71 -15.62 -46.03 -56.72
CA SER A 71 -14.72 -46.94 -55.99
C SER A 71 -13.31 -47.02 -56.57
N ALA A 72 -13.13 -46.73 -57.86
CA ALA A 72 -11.81 -46.74 -58.52
C ALA A 72 -10.98 -45.48 -58.24
N ILE A 73 -11.61 -44.39 -57.79
CA ILE A 73 -10.95 -43.07 -57.64
C ILE A 73 -11.03 -42.49 -56.22
N MET A 74 -11.82 -43.10 -55.34
CA MET A 74 -11.96 -42.69 -53.94
C MET A 74 -10.66 -42.88 -53.16
N SER A 75 -10.48 -42.09 -52.11
CA SER A 75 -9.41 -42.32 -51.14
C SER A 75 -9.89 -43.35 -50.10
N SER A 76 -9.16 -44.46 -49.97
CA SER A 76 -9.43 -45.54 -49.02
C SER A 76 -8.12 -46.07 -48.42
N PRO A 77 -8.05 -46.33 -47.09
CA PRO A 77 -9.08 -46.13 -46.09
C PRO A 77 -9.34 -44.65 -45.78
N VAL A 78 -10.56 -44.32 -45.38
CA VAL A 78 -10.95 -42.95 -44.99
C VAL A 78 -10.64 -42.69 -43.51
N LEU A 79 -10.10 -41.51 -43.21
CA LEU A 79 -9.80 -41.11 -41.84
C LEU A 79 -11.09 -40.68 -41.14
N THR A 80 -11.33 -41.28 -39.99
CA THR A 80 -12.52 -41.06 -39.19
C THR A 80 -12.21 -40.34 -37.87
N ALA A 81 -13.18 -39.58 -37.36
CA ALA A 81 -13.13 -38.94 -36.05
C ALA A 81 -14.39 -39.26 -35.25
N THR A 82 -14.32 -39.14 -33.93
CA THR A 82 -15.46 -39.39 -33.04
C THR A 82 -16.13 -38.05 -32.64
N PRO A 83 -17.45 -38.02 -32.37
CA PRO A 83 -18.16 -36.78 -32.03
C PRO A 83 -17.64 -36.08 -30.77
N ASP A 84 -17.05 -36.82 -29.83
CA ASP A 84 -16.49 -36.32 -28.57
C ASP A 84 -15.08 -35.73 -28.70
N MET A 85 -14.41 -35.95 -29.85
CA MET A 85 -13.10 -35.39 -30.13
C MET A 85 -13.13 -33.86 -30.11
N SER A 86 -12.09 -33.24 -29.57
CA SER A 86 -12.00 -31.78 -29.58
C SER A 86 -11.63 -31.25 -30.98
N ALA A 87 -12.04 -30.02 -31.27
CA ALA A 87 -11.64 -29.31 -32.49
C ALA A 87 -10.10 -29.26 -32.68
N HIS A 88 -9.33 -29.23 -31.59
CA HIS A 88 -7.87 -29.25 -31.63
C HIS A 88 -7.30 -30.60 -32.05
N GLU A 89 -7.80 -31.69 -31.49
CA GLU A 89 -7.38 -33.05 -31.85
C GLU A 89 -7.75 -33.36 -33.31
N ALA A 90 -8.95 -32.97 -33.74
CA ALA A 90 -9.39 -33.10 -35.13
C ALA A 90 -8.50 -32.31 -36.10
N TYR A 91 -8.15 -31.07 -35.74
CA TYR A 91 -7.21 -30.25 -36.51
C TYR A 91 -5.81 -30.88 -36.58
N THR A 92 -5.31 -31.40 -35.47
CA THR A 92 -4.02 -32.10 -35.40
C THR A 92 -4.03 -33.34 -36.30
N LEU A 93 -5.12 -34.09 -36.33
CA LEU A 93 -5.29 -35.26 -37.17
C LEU A 93 -5.30 -34.91 -38.68
N LEU A 94 -6.03 -33.85 -39.06
CA LEU A 94 -6.03 -33.31 -40.43
C LEU A 94 -4.61 -32.94 -40.90
N GLN A 95 -3.87 -32.21 -40.07
CA GLN A 95 -2.49 -31.77 -40.36
C GLN A 95 -1.52 -32.95 -40.44
N LYS A 96 -1.53 -33.82 -39.43
CA LYS A 96 -0.65 -35.00 -39.36
C LYS A 96 -0.77 -35.89 -40.59
N HIS A 97 -1.99 -36.07 -41.09
CA HIS A 97 -2.26 -36.93 -42.25
C HIS A 97 -2.36 -36.16 -43.57
N ARG A 98 -2.15 -34.83 -43.57
CA ARG A 98 -2.24 -33.95 -44.75
C ARG A 98 -3.55 -34.12 -45.54
N VAL A 99 -4.65 -34.34 -44.82
CA VAL A 99 -6.00 -34.44 -45.40
C VAL A 99 -6.81 -33.20 -45.02
N ARG A 100 -7.84 -32.90 -45.82
CA ARG A 100 -8.69 -31.71 -45.63
C ARG A 100 -10.04 -32.01 -45.00
N HIS A 101 -10.39 -33.29 -44.87
CA HIS A 101 -11.71 -33.75 -44.47
C HIS A 101 -11.57 -34.98 -43.57
N LEU A 102 -12.37 -35.04 -42.51
CA LEU A 102 -12.55 -36.21 -41.65
C LEU A 102 -14.02 -36.62 -41.69
N VAL A 103 -14.28 -37.93 -41.74
CA VAL A 103 -15.65 -38.46 -41.59
C VAL A 103 -15.90 -38.71 -40.11
N VAL A 104 -16.92 -38.08 -39.55
CA VAL A 104 -17.32 -38.29 -38.16
C VAL A 104 -18.17 -39.56 -38.10
N VAL A 105 -17.79 -40.49 -37.22
CA VAL A 105 -18.44 -41.79 -37.04
C VAL A 105 -18.99 -41.92 -35.62
N CYS A 106 -20.23 -42.41 -35.52
CA CYS A 106 -20.85 -42.74 -34.24
C CYS A 106 -20.19 -43.97 -33.61
N ALA A 107 -20.52 -44.25 -32.34
CA ALA A 107 -19.99 -45.39 -31.60
C ALA A 107 -20.33 -46.76 -32.23
N ASP A 108 -21.36 -46.83 -33.09
CA ASP A 108 -21.77 -48.01 -33.87
C ASP A 108 -20.99 -48.18 -35.20
N GLY A 109 -20.12 -47.22 -35.53
CA GLY A 109 -19.32 -47.19 -36.75
C GLY A 109 -20.06 -46.62 -37.97
N ALA A 110 -21.29 -46.14 -37.83
CA ALA A 110 -22.01 -45.46 -38.90
C ALA A 110 -21.49 -44.02 -39.08
N ALA A 111 -21.40 -43.55 -40.32
CA ALA A 111 -21.03 -42.17 -40.58
C ALA A 111 -22.19 -41.22 -40.21
N CYS A 112 -21.90 -40.19 -39.40
CA CYS A 112 -22.89 -39.22 -38.94
C CYS A 112 -22.59 -37.78 -39.38
N GLY A 113 -21.38 -37.49 -39.87
CA GLY A 113 -21.03 -36.17 -40.36
C GLY A 113 -19.70 -36.13 -41.11
N VAL A 114 -19.39 -34.99 -41.69
CA VAL A 114 -18.05 -34.67 -42.22
C VAL A 114 -17.63 -33.34 -41.63
N ILE A 115 -16.34 -33.22 -41.29
CA ILE A 115 -15.73 -31.94 -40.92
C ILE A 115 -14.55 -31.65 -41.82
N SER A 116 -14.52 -30.44 -42.38
CA SER A 116 -13.38 -29.95 -43.15
C SER A 116 -12.49 -29.02 -42.33
N GLN A 117 -11.25 -28.86 -42.80
CA GLN A 117 -10.32 -27.86 -42.24
C GLN A 117 -10.93 -26.44 -42.29
N SER A 118 -11.74 -26.13 -43.30
CA SER A 118 -12.40 -24.81 -43.42
C SER A 118 -13.49 -24.62 -42.36
N ASP A 119 -14.23 -25.68 -42.01
CA ASP A 119 -15.29 -25.63 -41.00
C ASP A 119 -14.69 -25.38 -39.61
N LEU A 120 -13.55 -26.00 -39.31
CA LEU A 120 -12.81 -25.76 -38.05
C LEU A 120 -12.38 -24.30 -37.93
N VAL A 121 -11.85 -23.71 -39.00
CA VAL A 121 -11.38 -22.31 -39.02
C VAL A 121 -12.53 -21.33 -38.84
N GLU A 122 -13.68 -21.60 -39.46
CA GLU A 122 -14.86 -20.76 -39.33
C GLU A 122 -15.42 -20.73 -37.89
N HIS A 123 -15.36 -21.86 -37.18
CA HIS A 123 -15.83 -21.98 -35.81
C HIS A 123 -14.84 -21.47 -34.75
N LEU A 124 -13.57 -21.22 -35.13
CA LEU A 124 -12.53 -20.66 -34.26
C LEU A 124 -12.60 -19.13 -34.10
N GLY A 125 -13.41 -18.41 -34.89
CA GLY A 125 -13.67 -16.98 -34.73
C GLY A 125 -12.52 -16.06 -35.20
N TYR A 126 -12.85 -15.03 -35.99
CA TYR A 126 -11.86 -14.19 -36.71
C TYR A 126 -11.25 -13.04 -35.89
N GLU A 127 -11.63 -12.91 -34.62
CA GLU A 127 -11.23 -11.80 -33.73
C GLU A 127 -9.80 -11.95 -33.21
N TYR A 128 -9.19 -13.14 -33.35
CA TYR A 128 -7.83 -13.45 -32.91
C TYR A 128 -6.75 -13.20 -33.97
N PHE A 129 -7.13 -12.75 -35.19
CA PHE A 129 -6.23 -12.58 -36.34
C PHE A 129 -5.64 -11.16 -36.45
N VAL A 130 -5.78 -10.34 -35.41
CA VAL A 130 -5.42 -8.91 -35.44
C VAL A 130 -3.90 -8.68 -35.42
N GLU A 131 -3.11 -9.62 -34.91
CA GLU A 131 -1.66 -9.48 -34.77
C GLU A 131 -0.86 -9.79 -36.06
N LEU A 132 -1.44 -10.55 -37.00
CA LEU A 132 -0.83 -10.79 -38.31
C LEU A 132 -0.94 -9.52 -39.17
N ARG A 133 0.12 -8.70 -39.15
CA ARG A 133 0.07 -7.32 -39.64
C ARG A 133 -0.35 -7.16 -41.12
N ARG A 134 0.09 -8.01 -42.07
CA ARG A 134 -0.18 -7.86 -43.53
C ARG A 134 -0.09 -9.18 -44.32
N LEU A 135 -0.90 -9.31 -45.40
CA LEU A 135 -0.91 -10.48 -46.30
C LEU A 135 0.43 -10.74 -47.00
N SER A 136 1.22 -9.69 -47.29
CA SER A 136 2.56 -9.82 -47.90
C SER A 136 3.56 -10.66 -47.12
N ARG A 137 3.36 -10.87 -45.81
CA ARG A 137 4.23 -11.71 -44.98
C ARG A 137 3.94 -13.20 -45.11
N ILE A 138 2.72 -13.54 -45.55
CA ILE A 138 2.23 -14.92 -45.62
C ILE A 138 1.90 -15.36 -47.06
N MET A 139 2.12 -14.48 -48.04
CA MET A 139 1.88 -14.78 -49.46
C MET A 139 2.97 -15.65 -50.07
N VAL A 140 2.55 -16.60 -50.91
CA VAL A 140 3.44 -17.36 -51.77
C VAL A 140 3.74 -16.51 -53.01
N ARG A 141 5.03 -16.24 -53.25
CA ARG A 141 5.48 -15.39 -54.37
C ARG A 141 5.64 -16.17 -55.68
N GLU A 142 5.99 -17.44 -55.59
CA GLU A 142 6.10 -18.32 -56.76
C GLU A 142 4.74 -18.93 -57.09
N VAL A 143 3.96 -18.19 -57.87
CA VAL A 143 2.62 -18.64 -58.31
C VAL A 143 2.72 -19.26 -59.70
N VAL A 144 2.31 -20.52 -59.82
CA VAL A 144 2.26 -21.19 -61.13
C VAL A 144 1.16 -20.58 -61.99
N SER A 145 1.53 -20.16 -63.20
CA SER A 145 0.63 -19.50 -64.16
C SER A 145 0.80 -20.04 -65.57
N ALA A 146 -0.23 -19.85 -66.41
CA ALA A 146 -0.23 -20.22 -67.82
C ALA A 146 -1.01 -19.19 -68.67
N PRO A 147 -0.73 -19.08 -69.99
CA PRO A 147 -1.54 -18.26 -70.89
C PRO A 147 -3.01 -18.72 -70.97
N PRO A 148 -3.99 -17.81 -71.19
CA PRO A 148 -5.40 -18.19 -71.36
C PRO A 148 -5.65 -19.15 -72.54
N ALA A 149 -4.79 -19.11 -73.56
CA ALA A 149 -4.85 -19.99 -74.73
C ALA A 149 -4.33 -21.42 -74.47
N THR A 150 -3.80 -21.72 -73.29
CA THR A 150 -3.30 -23.07 -72.96
C THR A 150 -4.44 -24.10 -73.05
N PRO A 151 -4.27 -25.21 -73.80
CA PRO A 151 -5.25 -26.29 -73.85
C PRO A 151 -5.60 -26.82 -72.47
N LEU A 152 -6.88 -27.09 -72.21
CA LEU A 152 -7.35 -27.56 -70.90
C LEU A 152 -6.66 -28.84 -70.42
N PRO A 153 -6.40 -29.88 -71.25
CA PRO A 153 -5.66 -31.06 -70.82
C PRO A 153 -4.23 -30.73 -70.34
N GLU A 154 -3.57 -29.77 -70.99
CA GLU A 154 -2.24 -29.31 -70.60
C GLU A 154 -2.28 -28.53 -69.27
N ALA A 155 -3.28 -27.67 -69.09
CA ALA A 155 -3.53 -26.95 -67.84
C ALA A 155 -3.81 -27.91 -66.66
N LEU A 156 -4.62 -28.95 -66.89
CA LEU A 156 -4.92 -29.98 -65.89
C LEU A 156 -3.70 -30.84 -65.55
N ARG A 157 -2.89 -31.19 -66.56
CA ARG A 157 -1.63 -31.92 -66.36
C ARG A 157 -0.66 -31.08 -65.53
N LEU A 158 -0.53 -29.78 -65.84
CA LEU A 158 0.30 -28.86 -65.08
C LEU A 158 -0.16 -28.75 -63.61
N MET A 159 -1.46 -28.69 -63.37
CA MET A 159 -2.02 -28.72 -62.01
C MET A 159 -1.70 -30.02 -61.26
N ALA A 160 -1.77 -31.16 -61.95
CA ALA A 160 -1.48 -32.48 -61.39
C ALA A 160 0.02 -32.68 -61.09
N GLU A 161 0.89 -32.40 -62.07
CA GLU A 161 2.35 -32.55 -61.98
C GLU A 161 2.98 -31.64 -60.91
N LYS A 162 2.53 -30.38 -60.84
CA LYS A 162 3.02 -29.41 -59.84
C LYS A 162 2.31 -29.54 -58.50
N HIS A 163 1.34 -30.46 -58.37
CA HIS A 163 0.52 -30.67 -57.18
C HIS A 163 -0.14 -29.38 -56.63
N ILE A 164 -0.47 -28.44 -57.53
CA ILE A 164 -1.08 -27.17 -57.18
C ILE A 164 -2.61 -27.28 -57.19
N SER A 165 -3.23 -26.50 -56.32
CA SER A 165 -4.69 -26.54 -56.13
C SER A 165 -5.45 -25.50 -56.97
N CYS A 166 -4.72 -24.60 -57.62
CA CYS A 166 -5.22 -23.67 -58.63
C CYS A 166 -4.13 -23.35 -59.66
N LEU A 167 -4.54 -23.03 -60.89
CA LEU A 167 -3.69 -22.48 -61.94
C LEU A 167 -4.18 -21.07 -62.30
N LEU A 168 -3.26 -20.11 -62.34
CA LEU A 168 -3.59 -18.74 -62.66
C LEU A 168 -3.40 -18.46 -64.16
N ALA A 169 -4.41 -17.91 -64.81
CA ALA A 169 -4.28 -17.45 -66.18
C ALA A 169 -3.71 -16.03 -66.18
N VAL A 170 -2.58 -15.84 -66.84
CA VAL A 170 -1.85 -14.56 -66.86
C VAL A 170 -1.61 -14.14 -68.31
N GLU A 171 -1.93 -12.89 -68.60
CA GLU A 171 -1.72 -12.24 -69.90
C GLU A 171 -0.98 -10.92 -69.65
N ASP A 172 0.14 -10.69 -70.34
CA ASP A 172 1.01 -9.52 -70.14
C ASP A 172 1.43 -9.24 -68.67
N GLY A 173 1.60 -10.31 -67.88
CA GLY A 173 1.95 -10.24 -66.46
C GLY A 173 0.77 -9.88 -65.54
N ARG A 174 -0.44 -9.73 -66.08
CA ARG A 174 -1.67 -9.46 -65.33
C ARG A 174 -2.51 -10.72 -65.17
N PRO A 175 -3.05 -10.98 -63.96
CA PRO A 175 -3.93 -12.12 -63.73
C PRO A 175 -5.31 -11.87 -64.34
N VAL A 176 -5.71 -12.67 -65.33
CA VAL A 176 -6.99 -12.53 -66.07
C VAL A 176 -8.04 -13.58 -65.68
N GLY A 177 -7.62 -14.67 -65.04
CA GLY A 177 -8.53 -15.68 -64.51
C GLY A 177 -7.83 -16.70 -63.62
N ILE A 178 -8.62 -17.57 -62.99
CA ILE A 178 -8.11 -18.65 -62.13
C ILE A 178 -8.91 -19.93 -62.36
N LEU A 179 -8.22 -21.05 -62.53
CA LEU A 179 -8.79 -22.39 -62.56
C LEU A 179 -8.50 -23.07 -61.22
N THR A 180 -9.50 -23.68 -60.60
CA THR A 180 -9.42 -24.28 -59.27
C THR A 180 -9.87 -25.74 -59.27
N GLU A 181 -9.52 -26.51 -58.24
CA GLU A 181 -10.06 -27.87 -58.03
C GLU A 181 -11.60 -27.94 -58.10
N ARG A 182 -12.31 -26.88 -57.69
CA ARG A 182 -13.78 -26.80 -57.73
C ARG A 182 -14.33 -26.74 -59.17
N ASP A 183 -13.53 -26.24 -60.11
CA ASP A 183 -13.91 -26.16 -61.52
C ASP A 183 -13.79 -27.53 -62.22
N ALA A 184 -13.17 -28.52 -61.57
CA ALA A 184 -13.05 -29.90 -62.07
C ALA A 184 -14.40 -30.54 -62.39
N ALA A 185 -15.43 -30.28 -61.56
CA ALA A 185 -16.77 -30.83 -61.79
C ALA A 185 -17.37 -30.29 -63.10
N SER A 186 -17.14 -29.01 -63.41
CA SER A 186 -17.56 -28.41 -64.68
C SER A 186 -16.83 -29.01 -65.88
N VAL A 187 -15.55 -29.36 -65.72
CA VAL A 187 -14.76 -30.06 -66.74
C VAL A 187 -15.29 -31.48 -66.99
N ILE A 188 -15.59 -32.24 -65.93
CA ILE A 188 -16.13 -33.61 -66.03
C ILE A 188 -17.47 -33.63 -66.73
N LEU A 189 -18.35 -32.69 -66.37
CA LEU A 189 -19.69 -32.58 -66.94
C LEU A 189 -19.68 -32.13 -68.40
N ALA A 190 -18.57 -31.54 -68.90
CA ALA A 190 -18.39 -31.22 -70.30
C ALA A 190 -18.07 -32.46 -71.17
N GLY A 191 -17.72 -33.60 -70.57
CA GLY A 191 -17.51 -34.86 -71.28
C GLY A 191 -16.41 -34.80 -72.33
N GLU A 192 -16.62 -35.43 -73.49
CA GLU A 192 -15.65 -35.49 -74.61
C GLU A 192 -15.27 -34.09 -75.16
N ALA A 193 -16.09 -33.06 -74.92
CA ALA A 193 -15.79 -31.68 -75.33
C ALA A 193 -14.63 -31.05 -74.53
N ALA A 194 -14.29 -31.59 -73.35
CA ALA A 194 -13.21 -31.08 -72.50
C ALA A 194 -11.84 -31.04 -73.20
N GLY A 195 -11.59 -31.95 -74.14
CA GLY A 195 -10.33 -31.99 -74.92
C GLY A 195 -10.16 -30.83 -75.90
N THR A 196 -11.23 -30.12 -76.25
CA THR A 196 -11.21 -28.99 -77.22
C THR A 196 -11.21 -27.61 -76.55
N LEU A 197 -11.34 -27.56 -75.23
CA LEU A 197 -11.41 -26.31 -74.47
C LEU A 197 -10.01 -25.79 -74.11
N CYS A 198 -9.89 -24.47 -74.01
CA CYS A 198 -8.71 -23.80 -73.48
C CYS A 198 -8.95 -23.29 -72.05
N LEU A 199 -7.88 -23.03 -71.29
CA LEU A 199 -7.91 -22.50 -69.92
C LEU A 199 -8.83 -21.29 -69.80
N GLY A 200 -8.76 -20.37 -70.77
CA GLY A 200 -9.57 -19.14 -70.83
C GLY A 200 -11.08 -19.37 -70.89
N GLN A 201 -11.53 -20.52 -71.40
CA GLN A 201 -12.94 -20.86 -71.56
C GLN A 201 -13.55 -21.52 -70.31
N VAL A 202 -12.71 -21.97 -69.38
CA VAL A 202 -13.14 -22.78 -68.22
C VAL A 202 -12.74 -22.15 -66.88
N MET A 203 -11.75 -21.26 -66.89
CA MET A 203 -11.34 -20.49 -65.73
C MET A 203 -12.44 -19.54 -65.25
N ARG A 204 -12.41 -19.20 -63.96
CA ARG A 204 -13.20 -18.10 -63.43
C ARG A 204 -12.56 -16.77 -63.82
N SER A 205 -13.31 -15.94 -64.57
CA SER A 205 -12.90 -14.61 -65.01
C SER A 205 -14.03 -13.58 -64.77
N PRO A 206 -13.74 -12.37 -64.26
CA PRO A 206 -12.44 -11.89 -63.81
C PRO A 206 -12.03 -12.48 -62.45
N VAL A 207 -10.73 -12.62 -62.22
CA VAL A 207 -10.18 -13.09 -60.92
C VAL A 207 -10.13 -11.93 -59.92
N LEU A 208 -10.53 -12.18 -58.67
CA LEU A 208 -10.46 -11.17 -57.61
C LEU A 208 -8.99 -10.94 -57.23
N THR A 209 -8.54 -9.70 -57.40
CA THR A 209 -7.18 -9.26 -57.06
C THR A 209 -7.20 -8.23 -55.94
N VAL A 210 -6.16 -8.25 -55.10
CA VAL A 210 -5.99 -7.32 -53.97
C VAL A 210 -4.54 -6.86 -53.87
N ALA A 211 -4.28 -5.71 -53.25
CA ALA A 211 -2.92 -5.21 -53.07
C ALA A 211 -2.14 -6.05 -52.04
N ALA A 212 -0.85 -6.33 -52.31
CA ALA A 212 0.01 -7.15 -51.45
C ALA A 212 0.09 -6.68 -49.99
N ASP A 213 -0.19 -5.42 -49.72
CA ASP A 213 -0.05 -4.77 -48.42
C ASP A 213 -1.33 -4.77 -47.57
N LEU A 214 -2.40 -5.40 -48.05
CA LEU A 214 -3.68 -5.51 -47.37
C LEU A 214 -3.55 -6.23 -46.00
N PRO A 215 -4.22 -5.76 -44.93
CA PRO A 215 -4.28 -6.46 -43.65
C PRO A 215 -4.87 -7.87 -43.78
N VAL A 216 -4.39 -8.80 -42.95
CA VAL A 216 -4.82 -10.21 -43.01
C VAL A 216 -6.31 -10.38 -42.73
N HIS A 217 -6.85 -9.63 -41.76
CA HIS A 217 -8.27 -9.67 -41.42
C HIS A 217 -9.18 -9.18 -42.58
N GLU A 218 -8.77 -8.15 -43.32
CA GLU A 218 -9.49 -7.68 -44.52
C GLU A 218 -9.43 -8.74 -45.64
N GLY A 219 -8.27 -9.36 -45.83
CA GLY A 219 -8.11 -10.50 -46.73
C GLY A 219 -9.08 -11.64 -46.41
N LEU A 220 -9.13 -12.08 -45.16
CA LEU A 220 -10.06 -13.12 -44.70
C LEU A 220 -11.53 -12.70 -44.89
N THR A 221 -11.86 -11.44 -44.65
CA THR A 221 -13.20 -10.89 -44.86
C THR A 221 -13.59 -10.94 -46.34
N LEU A 222 -12.67 -10.57 -47.25
CA LEU A 222 -12.88 -10.65 -48.69
C LEU A 222 -13.03 -12.09 -49.18
N MET A 223 -12.23 -13.02 -48.64
CA MET A 223 -12.37 -14.45 -48.92
C MET A 223 -13.77 -14.96 -48.56
N ARG A 224 -14.26 -14.62 -47.37
CA ARG A 224 -15.59 -15.01 -46.88
C ARG A 224 -16.72 -14.42 -47.72
N ARG A 225 -16.71 -13.10 -47.92
CA ARG A 225 -17.76 -12.37 -48.64
C ARG A 225 -17.93 -12.87 -50.07
N ASN A 226 -16.83 -13.25 -50.73
CA ASN A 226 -16.85 -13.70 -52.12
C ASN A 226 -16.89 -15.23 -52.27
N GLY A 227 -16.92 -15.97 -51.15
CA GLY A 227 -16.89 -17.43 -51.14
C GLY A 227 -15.66 -18.03 -51.83
N ILE A 228 -14.51 -17.35 -51.75
CA ILE A 228 -13.24 -17.77 -52.35
C ILE A 228 -12.26 -18.19 -51.27
N ARG A 229 -11.43 -19.20 -51.57
CA ARG A 229 -10.41 -19.72 -50.65
C ARG A 229 -8.99 -19.25 -50.98
N ARG A 230 -8.86 -18.44 -52.04
CA ARG A 230 -7.60 -18.01 -52.64
C ARG A 230 -7.72 -16.55 -53.05
N LEU A 231 -6.78 -15.73 -52.58
CA LEU A 231 -6.68 -14.31 -52.91
C LEU A 231 -5.44 -14.10 -53.76
N VAL A 232 -5.63 -13.48 -54.92
CA VAL A 232 -4.55 -13.13 -55.83
C VAL A 232 -4.04 -11.75 -55.48
N MET A 233 -2.76 -11.65 -55.17
CA MET A 233 -2.11 -10.40 -54.82
C MET A 233 -1.51 -9.76 -56.06
N VAL A 234 -1.71 -8.46 -56.24
CA VAL A 234 -1.10 -7.67 -57.31
C VAL A 234 -0.25 -6.53 -56.76
N ASP A 235 0.73 -6.09 -57.55
CA ASP A 235 1.56 -4.93 -57.25
C ASP A 235 0.86 -3.61 -57.64
N GLY A 236 1.54 -2.48 -57.42
CA GLY A 236 1.02 -1.15 -57.77
C GLY A 236 0.77 -0.91 -59.27
N GLN A 237 1.23 -1.81 -60.15
CA GLN A 237 1.00 -1.78 -61.60
C GLN A 237 -0.06 -2.80 -62.07
N GLY A 238 -0.66 -3.54 -61.13
CA GLY A 238 -1.66 -4.58 -61.40
C GLY A 238 -1.06 -5.90 -61.89
N ARG A 239 0.25 -6.10 -61.74
CA ARG A 239 0.94 -7.35 -62.10
C ARG A 239 0.87 -8.34 -60.94
N LEU A 240 0.91 -9.63 -61.26
CA LEU A 240 0.88 -10.70 -60.28
C LEU A 240 2.04 -10.59 -59.28
N ALA A 241 1.73 -10.41 -57.99
CA ALA A 241 2.69 -10.29 -56.90
C ALA A 241 2.75 -11.53 -55.99
N GLY A 242 1.65 -12.28 -55.89
CA GLY A 242 1.60 -13.49 -55.07
C GLY A 242 0.20 -14.07 -54.92
N LEU A 243 0.10 -15.14 -54.14
CA LEU A 243 -1.16 -15.82 -53.80
C LEU A 243 -1.20 -16.10 -52.30
N VAL A 244 -2.34 -15.86 -51.65
CA VAL A 244 -2.60 -16.31 -50.28
C VAL A 244 -3.77 -17.29 -50.30
N THR A 245 -3.60 -18.45 -49.68
CA THR A 245 -4.69 -19.40 -49.44
C THR A 245 -5.17 -19.31 -47.99
N GLN A 246 -6.41 -19.73 -47.74
CA GLN A 246 -6.95 -19.81 -46.37
C GLN A 246 -6.10 -20.70 -45.46
N SER A 247 -5.46 -21.73 -45.99
CA SER A 247 -4.54 -22.61 -45.24
C SER A 247 -3.24 -21.91 -44.85
N ASP A 248 -2.70 -21.02 -45.69
CA ASP A 248 -1.47 -20.25 -45.38
C ASP A 248 -1.69 -19.31 -44.19
N VAL A 249 -2.88 -18.73 -44.08
CA VAL A 249 -3.27 -17.87 -42.97
C VAL A 249 -3.32 -18.66 -41.65
N VAL A 250 -3.87 -19.88 -41.68
CA VAL A 250 -4.02 -20.73 -40.49
C VAL A 250 -2.67 -21.28 -40.04
N ASN A 251 -1.81 -21.70 -40.97
CA ASN A 251 -0.47 -22.19 -40.65
C ASN A 251 0.42 -21.08 -40.04
N ALA A 252 0.22 -19.82 -40.42
CA ALA A 252 0.92 -18.69 -39.80
C ALA A 252 0.58 -18.49 -38.32
N MET A 253 -0.62 -18.91 -37.86
CA MET A 253 -1.04 -18.77 -36.45
C MET A 253 -0.33 -19.72 -35.49
N GLU A 254 0.03 -20.93 -35.95
CA GLU A 254 0.67 -21.94 -35.08
C GLU A 254 2.01 -21.44 -34.51
N TRP A 255 2.74 -20.64 -35.27
CA TRP A 255 4.06 -20.15 -34.88
C TRP A 255 4.01 -19.00 -33.86
N GLU A 256 3.04 -18.10 -33.96
CA GLU A 256 2.88 -16.98 -33.02
C GLU A 256 2.23 -17.42 -31.70
N TYR A 257 1.21 -18.29 -31.74
CA TYR A 257 0.49 -18.73 -30.53
C TYR A 257 1.34 -19.64 -29.62
N ILE A 258 2.21 -20.49 -30.19
CA ILE A 258 3.15 -21.32 -29.41
C ILE A 258 4.27 -20.48 -28.79
N GLY A 259 4.68 -19.39 -29.44
CA GLY A 259 5.67 -18.46 -28.90
C GLY A 259 5.18 -17.77 -27.61
N VAL A 260 3.97 -17.18 -27.67
CA VAL A 260 3.35 -16.50 -26.53
C VAL A 260 3.09 -17.45 -25.37
N LEU A 261 2.64 -18.69 -25.63
CA LEU A 261 2.41 -19.67 -24.57
C LEU A 261 3.70 -20.09 -23.84
N LYS A 262 4.81 -20.23 -24.57
CA LYS A 262 6.13 -20.53 -23.98
C LYS A 262 6.64 -19.38 -23.13
N GLU A 263 6.40 -18.15 -23.57
CA GLU A 263 6.83 -16.95 -22.86
C GLU A 263 6.04 -16.76 -21.56
N ILE A 264 4.71 -16.98 -21.58
CA ILE A 264 3.86 -16.96 -20.38
C ILE A 264 4.25 -18.06 -19.37
N ILE A 265 4.56 -19.27 -19.85
CA ILE A 265 5.01 -20.37 -18.96
C ILE A 265 6.35 -20.01 -18.33
N ARG A 266 7.29 -19.47 -19.11
CA ARG A 266 8.60 -19.05 -18.61
C ARG A 266 8.50 -17.91 -17.61
N GLU A 267 7.68 -16.90 -17.88
CA GLU A 267 7.45 -15.77 -16.99
C GLU A 267 6.81 -16.22 -15.67
N LYS A 268 5.87 -17.17 -15.72
CA LYS A 268 5.32 -17.80 -14.51
C LYS A 268 6.37 -18.59 -13.74
N GLU A 269 7.18 -19.41 -14.40
CA GLU A 269 8.25 -20.19 -13.74
C GLU A 269 9.31 -19.29 -13.09
N GLU A 270 9.71 -18.21 -13.76
CA GLU A 270 10.64 -17.21 -13.20
C GLU A 270 10.01 -16.47 -12.01
N SER A 271 8.73 -16.10 -12.10
CA SER A 271 7.99 -15.48 -11.00
C SER A 271 7.87 -16.39 -9.77
N TYR A 272 7.50 -17.67 -9.95
CA TYR A 272 7.46 -18.65 -8.87
C TYR A 272 8.84 -18.88 -8.24
N ARG A 273 9.89 -18.99 -9.05
CA ARG A 273 11.27 -19.15 -8.55
C ARG A 273 11.72 -17.94 -7.75
N ASN A 274 11.36 -16.73 -8.19
CA ASN A 274 11.68 -15.51 -7.46
C ASN A 274 10.98 -15.45 -6.10
N ILE A 275 9.68 -15.74 -6.02
CA ILE A 275 8.94 -15.78 -4.74
C ILE A 275 9.53 -16.83 -3.80
N PHE A 276 9.85 -18.02 -4.32
CA PHE A 276 10.44 -19.10 -3.54
C PHE A 276 11.79 -18.71 -2.94
N VAL A 277 12.67 -18.08 -3.75
CA VAL A 277 14.03 -17.67 -3.35
C VAL A 277 14.02 -16.42 -2.45
N SER A 278 13.13 -15.46 -2.70
CA SER A 278 13.08 -14.18 -1.97
C SER A 278 12.28 -14.22 -0.68
N ALA A 279 11.53 -15.31 -0.42
CA ALA A 279 10.75 -15.45 0.81
C ALA A 279 11.66 -15.39 2.06
N MET A 280 11.25 -14.61 3.05
CA MET A 280 11.93 -14.53 4.34
C MET A 280 11.64 -15.74 5.24
N GLU A 281 10.53 -16.43 5.00
CA GLU A 281 10.13 -17.65 5.69
C GLU A 281 10.73 -18.89 5.03
N GLY A 282 11.04 -19.91 5.83
CA GLY A 282 11.55 -21.18 5.33
C GLY A 282 10.45 -21.98 4.64
N ILE A 283 10.45 -22.02 3.31
CA ILE A 283 9.52 -22.82 2.51
C ILE A 283 10.14 -24.21 2.30
N PHE A 284 9.35 -25.25 2.55
CA PHE A 284 9.79 -26.63 2.40
C PHE A 284 8.72 -27.54 1.78
N CYS A 285 9.21 -28.55 1.07
CA CYS A 285 8.44 -29.74 0.73
C CYS A 285 9.21 -30.96 1.21
N THR A 286 8.55 -31.89 1.92
CA THR A 286 9.15 -33.15 2.37
C THR A 286 8.32 -34.35 1.94
N ALA A 287 9.00 -35.46 1.67
CA ALA A 287 8.35 -36.76 1.53
C ALA A 287 7.90 -37.27 2.91
N LEU A 288 6.98 -38.22 2.92
CA LEU A 288 6.44 -38.81 4.16
C LEU A 288 7.52 -39.50 5.01
N ASP A 289 8.55 -40.03 4.36
CA ASP A 289 9.71 -40.68 4.99
C ASP A 289 10.68 -39.71 5.66
N GLY A 290 10.48 -38.39 5.52
CA GLY A 290 11.36 -37.39 6.13
C GLY A 290 12.37 -36.78 5.18
N ARG A 291 12.43 -37.17 3.92
CA ARG A 291 13.35 -36.56 2.96
C ARG A 291 12.89 -35.17 2.54
N ILE A 292 13.80 -34.20 2.48
CA ILE A 292 13.52 -32.87 1.92
C ILE A 292 13.51 -32.99 0.39
N LEU A 293 12.40 -32.62 -0.23
CA LEU A 293 12.21 -32.60 -1.69
C LEU A 293 12.53 -31.21 -2.26
N GLU A 294 12.11 -30.16 -1.54
CA GLU A 294 12.39 -28.77 -1.90
C GLU A 294 12.64 -27.98 -0.62
N ALA A 295 13.59 -27.04 -0.69
CA ALA A 295 13.90 -26.08 0.37
C ALA A 295 14.29 -24.76 -0.25
N ASN A 296 13.89 -23.64 0.37
CA ASN A 296 14.34 -22.32 -0.04
C ASN A 296 15.53 -21.82 0.80
N PRO A 297 16.21 -20.72 0.40
CA PRO A 297 17.37 -20.20 1.14
C PRO A 297 17.06 -19.77 2.58
N ALA A 298 15.84 -19.32 2.87
CA ALA A 298 15.43 -19.02 4.24
C ALA A 298 15.41 -20.27 5.12
N LEU A 299 14.95 -21.41 4.61
CA LEU A 299 14.95 -22.68 5.34
C LEU A 299 16.37 -23.13 5.68
N ALA A 300 17.31 -23.03 4.71
CA ALA A 300 18.72 -23.33 4.93
C ALA A 300 19.31 -22.47 6.05
N ARG A 301 19.06 -21.15 6.02
CA ARG A 301 19.51 -20.22 7.06
C ARG A 301 18.94 -20.54 8.44
N ILE A 302 17.64 -20.87 8.53
CA ILE A 302 16.99 -21.22 9.81
C ILE A 302 17.68 -22.43 10.45
N PHE A 303 18.13 -23.41 9.67
CA PHE A 303 18.79 -24.61 10.19
C PHE A 303 20.33 -24.54 10.21
N GLY A 304 20.92 -23.41 9.81
CA GLY A 304 22.37 -23.18 9.85
C GLY A 304 23.15 -23.82 8.70
N TYR A 305 22.54 -23.92 7.52
CA TYR A 305 23.18 -24.39 6.28
C TYR A 305 23.41 -23.21 5.32
N ASP A 306 24.48 -23.29 4.53
CA ASP A 306 24.89 -22.18 3.64
C ASP A 306 24.02 -22.11 2.37
N SER A 307 23.49 -23.26 1.93
CA SER A 307 22.57 -23.33 0.80
C SER A 307 21.47 -24.40 0.98
N PRO A 308 20.34 -24.28 0.25
CA PRO A 308 19.31 -25.30 0.23
C PRO A 308 19.82 -26.66 -0.25
N GLU A 309 20.72 -26.68 -1.23
CA GLU A 309 21.32 -27.91 -1.76
C GLU A 309 22.11 -28.65 -0.69
N GLU A 310 22.93 -27.93 0.10
CA GLU A 310 23.68 -28.51 1.21
C GLU A 310 22.74 -29.10 2.27
N LEU A 311 21.66 -28.38 2.61
CA LEU A 311 20.64 -28.86 3.54
C LEU A 311 19.99 -30.16 3.03
N MET A 312 19.59 -30.20 1.76
CA MET A 312 18.93 -31.36 1.15
C MET A 312 19.86 -32.58 1.06
N ASP A 313 21.14 -32.38 0.81
CA ASP A 313 22.13 -33.47 0.75
C ASP A 313 22.48 -34.03 2.13
N ALA A 314 22.60 -33.15 3.13
CA ALA A 314 22.97 -33.51 4.50
C ALA A 314 21.80 -34.14 5.28
N VAL A 315 20.57 -33.70 5.00
CA VAL A 315 19.38 -34.11 5.76
C VAL A 315 18.48 -35.02 4.92
N ARG A 316 18.63 -36.33 5.16
CA ARG A 316 17.86 -37.39 4.49
C ARG A 316 16.61 -37.81 5.24
N ASP A 317 16.57 -37.57 6.56
CA ASP A 317 15.41 -37.78 7.41
C ASP A 317 15.31 -36.65 8.44
N ILE A 318 14.41 -35.70 8.19
CA ILE A 318 14.18 -34.58 9.10
C ILE A 318 13.66 -35.03 10.47
N GLY A 319 12.94 -36.17 10.55
CA GLY A 319 12.40 -36.71 11.79
C GLY A 319 13.48 -37.16 12.77
N ALA A 320 14.55 -37.77 12.27
CA ALA A 320 15.68 -38.22 13.07
C ALA A 320 16.77 -37.14 13.25
N GLN A 321 16.99 -36.31 12.22
CA GLN A 321 18.14 -35.38 12.18
C GLN A 321 17.80 -33.97 12.66
N LEU A 322 16.61 -33.44 12.31
CA LEU A 322 16.24 -32.06 12.61
C LEU A 322 15.29 -31.93 13.80
N TYR A 323 14.35 -32.84 14.05
CA TYR A 323 13.49 -32.72 15.24
C TYR A 323 14.30 -32.99 16.52
N ALA A 324 14.16 -32.11 17.53
CA ALA A 324 14.87 -32.29 18.80
C ALA A 324 14.40 -33.55 19.55
N GLN A 325 13.11 -33.86 19.47
CA GLN A 325 12.48 -35.03 20.09
C GLN A 325 12.21 -36.13 19.04
N PRO A 326 12.84 -37.30 19.16
CA PRO A 326 12.53 -38.45 18.31
C PRO A 326 11.05 -38.86 18.50
N GLY A 327 10.29 -38.95 17.41
CA GLY A 327 8.86 -39.31 17.42
C GLY A 327 7.89 -38.15 17.18
N ARG A 328 8.32 -36.91 17.40
CA ARG A 328 7.45 -35.72 17.23
C ARG A 328 6.93 -35.56 15.80
N ARG A 329 7.72 -35.95 14.79
CA ARG A 329 7.30 -35.96 13.38
C ARG A 329 6.10 -36.87 13.13
N ALA A 330 6.04 -38.04 13.76
CA ALA A 330 4.94 -39.00 13.56
C ALA A 330 3.62 -38.46 14.11
N GLU A 331 3.66 -37.79 15.27
CA GLU A 331 2.51 -37.11 15.85
C GLU A 331 1.98 -35.99 14.93
N ILE A 332 2.88 -35.19 14.36
CA ILE A 332 2.52 -34.13 13.40
C ILE A 332 1.88 -34.72 12.14
N LEU A 333 2.42 -35.80 11.59
CA LEU A 333 1.82 -36.47 10.43
C LEU A 333 0.40 -37.00 10.73
N ALA A 334 0.17 -37.51 11.95
CA ALA A 334 -1.16 -37.93 12.38
C ALA A 334 -2.13 -36.74 12.45
N ILE A 335 -1.71 -35.61 13.01
CA ILE A 335 -2.51 -34.37 13.07
C ILE A 335 -2.84 -33.87 11.65
N LEU A 336 -1.84 -33.80 10.77
CA LEU A 336 -2.02 -33.37 9.38
C LEU A 336 -2.94 -34.30 8.57
N SER A 337 -3.01 -35.58 8.93
CA SER A 337 -3.88 -36.54 8.25
C SER A 337 -5.37 -36.38 8.59
N GLN A 338 -5.68 -35.78 9.75
CA GLN A 338 -7.04 -35.58 10.27
C GLN A 338 -7.64 -34.21 9.91
N GLY A 339 -6.81 -33.21 9.58
CA GLY A 339 -7.27 -31.86 9.26
C GLY A 339 -7.54 -31.62 7.78
N GLU A 340 -8.66 -30.96 7.45
CA GLU A 340 -8.96 -30.44 6.10
C GLU A 340 -8.30 -29.07 5.90
N GLY A 341 -6.97 -29.00 5.80
CA GLY A 341 -6.24 -27.76 5.51
C GLY A 341 -4.87 -27.62 6.18
N PRO A 342 -4.19 -26.47 6.00
CA PRO A 342 -2.92 -26.18 6.67
C PRO A 342 -3.10 -26.14 8.20
N GLN A 343 -2.22 -26.83 8.93
CA GLN A 343 -2.18 -26.83 10.39
C GLN A 343 -0.89 -26.18 10.87
N THR A 344 -0.99 -25.39 11.92
CA THR A 344 0.17 -24.73 12.55
C THR A 344 0.56 -25.45 13.82
N PHE A 345 1.86 -25.71 13.99
CA PHE A 345 2.42 -26.30 15.20
C PHE A 345 3.78 -25.69 15.54
N GLU A 346 4.13 -25.68 16.82
CA GLU A 346 5.45 -25.25 17.29
C GLU A 346 6.26 -26.47 17.73
N ALA A 347 7.50 -26.55 17.27
CA ALA A 347 8.42 -27.61 17.66
C ALA A 347 9.85 -27.08 17.76
N GLN A 348 10.65 -27.78 18.56
CA GLN A 348 12.08 -27.51 18.68
C GLN A 348 12.85 -28.38 17.69
N PHE A 349 13.78 -27.75 16.97
CA PHE A 349 14.62 -28.38 15.99
C PHE A 349 16.10 -28.21 16.35
N ARG A 350 16.94 -29.09 15.81
CA ARG A 350 18.40 -29.08 15.94
C ARG A 350 19.00 -28.36 14.73
N LEU A 351 19.88 -27.42 15.02
CA LEU A 351 20.73 -26.74 14.04
C LEU A 351 21.90 -27.63 13.63
N ARG A 352 22.57 -27.28 12.52
CA ARG A 352 23.78 -27.96 12.03
C ARG A 352 24.89 -28.09 13.08
N ASP A 353 25.06 -27.08 13.92
CA ASP A 353 26.08 -27.02 14.99
C ASP A 353 25.68 -27.77 16.27
N GLY A 354 24.49 -28.39 16.29
CA GLY A 354 23.93 -29.05 17.46
C GLY A 354 23.14 -28.13 18.41
N GLY A 355 23.05 -26.83 18.10
CA GLY A 355 22.19 -25.88 18.80
C GLY A 355 20.71 -26.20 18.62
N LEU A 356 19.86 -25.58 19.44
CA LEU A 356 18.40 -25.76 19.37
C LEU A 356 17.72 -24.46 18.94
N VAL A 357 16.78 -24.60 18.01
CA VAL A 357 15.95 -23.49 17.49
C VAL A 357 14.48 -23.82 17.69
N TRP A 358 13.68 -22.84 18.09
CA TRP A 358 12.23 -22.98 18.14
C TRP A 358 11.63 -22.53 16.81
N VAL A 359 10.86 -23.40 16.18
CA VAL A 359 10.26 -23.12 14.87
C VAL A 359 8.75 -23.29 14.95
N SER A 360 8.03 -22.29 14.44
CA SER A 360 6.60 -22.40 14.15
C SER A 360 6.45 -22.85 12.70
N CYS A 361 5.77 -23.97 12.49
CA CYS A 361 5.58 -24.57 11.18
C CYS A 361 4.09 -24.59 10.84
N THR A 362 3.74 -24.05 9.67
CA THR A 362 2.41 -24.23 9.08
C THR A 362 2.54 -25.16 7.90
N ALA A 363 1.93 -26.35 7.99
CA ALA A 363 2.09 -27.39 6.97
C ALA A 363 0.75 -28.04 6.62
N ARG A 364 0.68 -28.62 5.42
CA ARG A 364 -0.45 -29.42 4.95
C ARG A 364 0.03 -30.74 4.33
N LEU A 365 -0.83 -31.75 4.39
CA LEU A 365 -0.62 -33.03 3.72
C LEU A 365 -1.20 -32.99 2.30
N PHE A 366 -0.35 -33.23 1.30
CA PHE A 366 -0.77 -33.28 -0.09
C PHE A 366 -1.09 -34.72 -0.49
N ARG A 367 -2.23 -34.92 -1.16
CA ARG A 367 -2.75 -36.23 -1.61
C ARG A 367 -2.79 -36.29 -3.14
N ASP A 368 -2.60 -37.48 -3.71
CA ASP A 368 -2.75 -37.72 -5.15
C ASP A 368 -4.25 -37.72 -5.58
N PRO A 369 -4.56 -37.75 -6.89
CA PRO A 369 -5.94 -37.85 -7.38
C PRO A 369 -6.73 -39.07 -6.89
N GLN A 370 -6.06 -40.08 -6.33
CA GLN A 370 -6.63 -41.28 -5.75
C GLN A 370 -6.85 -41.16 -4.22
N GLY A 371 -6.48 -40.02 -3.62
CA GLY A 371 -6.67 -39.71 -2.20
C GLY A 371 -5.53 -40.18 -1.28
N VAL A 372 -4.45 -40.73 -1.84
CA VAL A 372 -3.31 -41.27 -1.09
C VAL A 372 -2.35 -40.13 -0.72
N PRO A 373 -1.89 -40.02 0.55
CA PRO A 373 -0.89 -39.03 0.94
C PRO A 373 0.44 -39.25 0.21
N VAL A 374 1.05 -38.18 -0.30
CA VAL A 374 2.32 -38.25 -1.07
C VAL A 374 3.43 -37.43 -0.42
N ARG A 375 3.12 -36.23 0.07
CA ARG A 375 4.13 -35.28 0.57
C ARG A 375 3.53 -34.26 1.53
N VAL A 376 4.40 -33.59 2.28
CA VAL A 376 4.05 -32.50 3.20
C VAL A 376 4.69 -31.21 2.68
N GLU A 377 3.87 -30.19 2.48
CA GLU A 377 4.32 -28.84 2.11
C GLU A 377 4.06 -27.89 3.28
N GLY A 378 4.95 -26.95 3.51
CA GLY A 378 4.73 -25.96 4.55
C GLY A 378 5.75 -24.83 4.57
N ILE A 379 5.52 -23.92 5.52
CA ILE A 379 6.37 -22.80 5.85
C ILE A 379 6.84 -22.92 7.31
N CYS A 380 8.03 -22.42 7.58
CA CYS A 380 8.71 -22.42 8.87
C CYS A 380 9.17 -21.01 9.24
N LEU A 381 8.90 -20.60 10.47
CA LEU A 381 9.34 -19.34 11.05
C LEU A 381 10.15 -19.60 12.33
N ASP A 382 11.33 -19.00 12.44
CA ASP A 382 12.10 -19.00 13.70
C ASP A 382 11.41 -18.10 14.74
N ILE A 383 11.00 -18.71 15.86
CA ILE A 383 10.32 -18.06 16.98
C ILE A 383 11.18 -18.07 18.26
N THR A 384 12.48 -18.38 18.15
CA THR A 384 13.41 -18.47 19.29
C THR A 384 13.48 -17.16 20.07
N GLY A 385 13.48 -16.01 19.38
CA GLY A 385 13.46 -14.69 20.02
C GLY A 385 12.22 -14.48 20.90
N ARG A 386 11.04 -14.91 20.44
CA ARG A 386 9.79 -14.83 21.20
C ARG A 386 9.83 -15.74 22.45
N LYS A 387 10.25 -17.00 22.30
CA LYS A 387 10.36 -17.94 23.43
C LYS A 387 11.38 -17.49 24.47
N ASN A 388 12.50 -16.90 24.05
CA ASN A 388 13.49 -16.35 24.97
C ASN A 388 12.94 -15.13 25.75
N ALA A 389 12.13 -14.28 25.12
CA ALA A 389 11.49 -13.16 25.79
C ALA A 389 10.45 -13.62 26.82
N GLU A 390 9.62 -14.61 26.49
CA GLU A 390 8.66 -15.22 27.42
C GLU A 390 9.37 -15.81 28.65
N LEU A 391 10.47 -16.54 28.43
CA LEU A 391 11.29 -17.11 29.51
C LEU A 391 12.00 -16.03 30.35
N ALA A 392 12.45 -14.94 29.73
CA ALA A 392 13.07 -13.81 30.43
C ALA A 392 12.07 -13.07 31.32
N LEU A 393 10.85 -12.86 30.82
CA LEU A 393 9.76 -12.24 31.58
C LEU A 393 9.40 -13.11 32.80
N ALA A 394 9.23 -14.41 32.61
CA ALA A 394 8.95 -15.34 33.71
C ALA A 394 10.06 -15.35 34.78
N ARG A 395 11.34 -15.31 34.36
CA ARG A 395 12.48 -15.20 35.29
C ARG A 395 12.52 -13.86 36.03
N SER A 396 12.15 -12.78 35.36
CA SER A 396 12.09 -11.45 35.98
C SER A 396 10.95 -11.36 37.00
N GLU A 397 9.77 -11.91 36.68
CA GLU A 397 8.62 -11.96 37.61
C GLU A 397 8.95 -12.78 38.87
N ALA A 398 9.58 -13.94 38.70
CA ALA A 398 10.01 -14.77 39.84
C ALA A 398 11.04 -14.02 40.73
N ARG A 399 11.96 -13.27 40.12
CA ARG A 399 12.95 -12.47 40.85
C ARG A 399 12.29 -11.33 41.64
N TYR A 400 11.38 -10.56 41.03
CA TYR A 400 10.68 -9.48 41.73
C TYR A 400 9.80 -10.00 42.87
N ARG A 401 9.17 -11.15 42.69
CA ARG A 401 8.39 -11.80 43.74
C ARG A 401 9.28 -12.15 44.95
N SER A 402 10.44 -12.76 44.74
CA SER A 402 11.38 -13.08 45.83
C SER A 402 11.80 -11.85 46.63
N ILE A 403 12.11 -10.73 45.94
CA ILE A 403 12.56 -9.50 46.60
C ILE A 403 11.51 -8.95 47.57
N VAL A 404 10.23 -8.99 47.19
CA VAL A 404 9.11 -8.50 48.03
C VAL A 404 8.84 -9.43 49.20
N GLU A 405 8.98 -10.75 49.00
CA GLU A 405 8.78 -11.76 50.03
C GLU A 405 9.86 -11.73 51.11
N ASP A 406 11.10 -11.36 50.75
CA ASP A 406 12.24 -11.28 51.67
C ASP A 406 12.34 -9.94 52.44
N GLN A 407 11.48 -8.96 52.16
CA GLN A 407 11.46 -7.68 52.89
C GLN A 407 11.06 -7.88 54.36
N THR A 408 11.61 -7.03 55.24
CA THR A 408 11.29 -7.03 56.67
C THR A 408 10.07 -6.18 57.01
N GLU A 409 9.73 -5.19 56.17
CA GLU A 409 8.53 -4.37 56.35
C GLU A 409 7.24 -5.15 56.08
N LEU A 410 6.16 -4.73 56.72
CA LEU A 410 4.82 -5.29 56.51
C LEU A 410 4.28 -4.73 55.19
N ILE A 411 4.19 -5.55 54.14
CA ILE A 411 3.69 -5.11 52.84
C ILE A 411 2.35 -5.77 52.58
N CYS A 412 1.32 -4.95 52.29
CA CYS A 412 0.04 -5.45 51.83
C CYS A 412 -0.55 -4.60 50.69
N ARG A 413 -1.44 -5.21 49.92
CA ARG A 413 -2.33 -4.52 48.99
C ARG A 413 -3.76 -4.87 49.36
N TYR A 414 -4.66 -3.90 49.27
CA TYR A 414 -6.07 -4.12 49.55
C TYR A 414 -6.96 -3.24 48.69
N ARG A 415 -8.15 -3.75 48.36
CA ARG A 415 -9.17 -3.02 47.61
C ARG A 415 -9.85 -1.97 48.49
N PRO A 416 -10.57 -0.98 47.90
CA PRO A 416 -11.32 0.01 48.67
C PRO A 416 -12.37 -0.56 49.64
N ASP A 417 -12.82 -1.79 49.43
CA ASP A 417 -13.71 -2.53 50.35
C ASP A 417 -12.98 -3.16 51.56
N GLY A 418 -11.67 -2.94 51.67
CA GLY A 418 -10.80 -3.45 52.73
C GLY A 418 -10.25 -4.86 52.49
N ARG A 419 -10.60 -5.54 51.40
CA ARG A 419 -10.11 -6.90 51.13
C ARG A 419 -8.66 -6.91 50.68
N LEU A 420 -7.82 -7.65 51.40
CA LEU A 420 -6.42 -7.82 51.06
C LEU A 420 -6.29 -8.64 49.76
N THR A 421 -5.53 -8.17 48.80
CA THR A 421 -5.23 -8.85 47.52
C THR A 421 -3.83 -9.46 47.52
N PHE A 422 -2.94 -8.90 48.35
CA PHE A 422 -1.57 -9.34 48.49
C PHE A 422 -1.06 -9.04 49.90
N VAL A 423 -0.27 -9.95 50.45
CA VAL A 423 0.53 -9.75 51.68
C VAL A 423 1.87 -10.42 51.47
N ASN A 424 2.97 -9.80 51.94
CA ASN A 424 4.28 -10.45 51.94
C ASN A 424 4.46 -11.35 53.18
N GLU A 425 5.53 -12.15 53.18
CA GLU A 425 5.81 -13.08 54.27
C GLU A 425 6.04 -12.39 55.63
N ALA A 426 6.59 -11.16 55.66
CA ALA A 426 6.71 -10.40 56.90
C ALA A 426 5.36 -10.05 57.53
N TYR A 427 4.36 -9.67 56.73
CA TYR A 427 2.99 -9.41 57.19
C TYR A 427 2.35 -10.66 57.79
N VAL A 428 2.51 -11.81 57.13
CA VAL A 428 2.04 -13.13 57.58
C VAL A 428 2.67 -13.49 58.94
N ARG A 429 4.00 -13.39 59.05
CA ARG A 429 4.74 -13.68 60.30
C ARG A 429 4.36 -12.74 61.45
N TYR A 430 4.22 -11.44 61.18
CA TYR A 430 3.95 -10.43 62.21
C TYR A 430 2.57 -10.61 62.86
N PHE A 431 1.54 -10.90 62.06
CA PHE A 431 0.18 -11.10 62.57
C PHE A 431 -0.15 -12.56 62.92
N GLY A 432 0.79 -13.50 62.70
CA GLY A 432 0.64 -14.91 63.08
C GLY A 432 -0.50 -15.63 62.37
N LYS A 433 -0.81 -15.24 61.13
CA LYS A 433 -1.88 -15.81 60.29
C LYS A 433 -1.30 -16.43 59.04
N THR A 434 -2.02 -17.34 58.39
CA THR A 434 -1.62 -17.88 57.09
C THR A 434 -2.04 -16.94 55.96
N ARG A 435 -1.36 -17.03 54.81
CA ARG A 435 -1.67 -16.20 53.64
C ARG A 435 -3.10 -16.41 53.14
N ASP A 436 -3.57 -17.65 53.14
CA ASP A 436 -4.92 -18.03 52.69
C ASP A 436 -6.03 -17.46 53.60
N GLU A 437 -5.73 -17.20 54.88
CA GLU A 437 -6.66 -16.53 55.80
C GLU A 437 -6.70 -15.01 55.64
N LEU A 438 -5.67 -14.43 55.01
CA LEU A 438 -5.50 -12.99 54.85
C LEU A 438 -5.93 -12.53 53.45
N VAL A 439 -5.46 -13.17 52.38
CA VAL A 439 -5.79 -12.79 51.00
C VAL A 439 -7.25 -13.12 50.70
N GLY A 440 -7.99 -12.13 50.22
CA GLY A 440 -9.43 -12.15 49.99
C GLY A 440 -10.27 -11.72 51.20
N ALA A 441 -9.68 -11.66 52.40
CA ALA A 441 -10.36 -11.25 53.63
C ALA A 441 -10.20 -9.75 53.89
N ASN A 442 -11.21 -9.14 54.52
CA ASN A 442 -11.11 -7.80 55.08
C ASN A 442 -10.55 -7.91 56.51
N PHE A 443 -9.23 -8.08 56.60
CA PHE A 443 -8.54 -8.24 57.87
C PHE A 443 -8.06 -6.88 58.40
N ILE A 444 -8.69 -6.41 59.48
CA ILE A 444 -8.30 -5.23 60.23
C ILE A 444 -7.80 -5.69 61.60
N PRO A 445 -6.53 -5.42 61.98
CA PRO A 445 -6.03 -5.77 63.29
C PRO A 445 -6.74 -4.95 64.39
N HIS A 446 -6.65 -5.37 65.66
CA HIS A 446 -7.34 -4.66 66.73
C HIS A 446 -6.70 -3.29 66.98
N ILE A 447 -7.37 -2.21 66.55
CA ILE A 447 -6.91 -0.83 66.65
C ILE A 447 -7.82 -0.08 67.63
N PRO A 448 -7.29 0.72 68.56
CA PRO A 448 -8.11 1.55 69.46
C PRO A 448 -9.01 2.54 68.70
N ASP A 449 -10.24 2.75 69.19
CA ASP A 449 -11.24 3.61 68.53
C ASP A 449 -10.74 5.05 68.27
N ALA A 450 -9.92 5.58 69.16
CA ALA A 450 -9.32 6.92 69.02
C ALA A 450 -8.42 7.04 67.77
N ASP A 451 -7.77 5.95 67.39
CA ASP A 451 -6.82 5.93 66.28
C ASP A 451 -7.52 5.58 64.96
N MET A 452 -8.59 4.77 65.00
CA MET A 452 -9.41 4.44 63.82
C MET A 452 -9.97 5.68 63.10
N ALA A 453 -10.38 6.69 63.85
CA ALA A 453 -10.86 7.96 63.27
C ALA A 453 -9.76 8.70 62.48
N SER A 454 -8.49 8.55 62.89
CA SER A 454 -7.34 9.14 62.19
C SER A 454 -7.03 8.37 60.91
N ILE A 455 -7.08 7.04 60.96
CA ILE A 455 -6.85 6.15 59.82
C ILE A 455 -7.87 6.40 58.71
N HIS A 456 -9.17 6.47 59.05
CA HIS A 456 -10.22 6.77 58.06
C HIS A 456 -10.01 8.13 57.38
N ARG A 457 -9.59 9.15 58.13
CA ARG A 457 -9.26 10.47 57.55
C ARG A 457 -8.02 10.41 56.66
N GLY A 458 -6.99 9.68 57.08
CA GLY A 458 -5.76 9.49 56.32
C GLY A 458 -6.02 8.80 54.97
N ILE A 459 -6.68 7.64 55.00
CA ILE A 459 -7.03 6.89 53.79
C ILE A 459 -7.99 7.70 52.91
N GLY A 460 -9.00 8.36 53.50
CA GLY A 460 -9.94 9.21 52.77
C GLY A 460 -9.35 10.46 52.13
N SER A 461 -8.11 10.83 52.48
CA SER A 461 -7.38 11.96 51.88
C SER A 461 -6.62 11.60 50.60
N ILE A 462 -6.50 10.31 50.27
CA ILE A 462 -5.76 9.82 49.11
C ILE A 462 -6.54 10.13 47.83
N SER A 463 -5.89 10.80 46.88
CA SER A 463 -6.44 11.18 45.57
C SER A 463 -5.34 11.21 44.51
N MET A 464 -5.66 11.35 43.21
CA MET A 464 -4.61 11.48 42.17
C MET A 464 -3.65 12.67 42.43
N ALA A 465 -4.14 13.75 43.03
CA ALA A 465 -3.34 14.93 43.38
C ALA A 465 -2.46 14.71 44.63
N ASN A 466 -2.92 13.87 45.55
CA ASN A 466 -2.17 13.47 46.74
C ASN A 466 -2.27 11.94 46.93
N PRO A 467 -1.49 11.16 46.17
CA PRO A 467 -1.68 9.72 46.05
C PRO A 467 -1.13 8.93 47.24
N VAL A 468 -0.51 9.60 48.20
CA VAL A 468 0.15 8.99 49.37
C VAL A 468 -0.39 9.62 50.65
N ALA A 469 -0.70 8.78 51.63
CA ALA A 469 -1.00 9.20 52.99
C ALA A 469 -0.17 8.39 53.99
N GLU A 470 0.32 9.08 55.01
CA GLU A 470 1.16 8.49 56.06
C GLU A 470 0.57 8.79 57.42
N PHE A 471 0.51 7.80 58.29
CA PHE A 471 0.03 7.98 59.66
C PHE A 471 0.54 6.89 60.59
N GLU A 472 0.63 7.26 61.86
CA GLU A 472 0.97 6.35 62.96
C GLU A 472 -0.29 6.00 63.74
N HIS A 473 -0.43 4.73 64.10
CA HIS A 473 -1.52 4.28 64.95
C HIS A 473 -1.08 3.12 65.83
N ARG A 474 -1.84 2.87 66.90
CA ARG A 474 -1.60 1.75 67.78
C ARG A 474 -2.35 0.52 67.32
N VAL A 475 -1.70 -0.63 67.46
CA VAL A 475 -2.30 -1.95 67.26
C VAL A 475 -2.14 -2.73 68.55
N VAL A 476 -3.23 -3.35 68.98
CA VAL A 476 -3.25 -4.26 70.12
C VAL A 476 -3.01 -5.67 69.60
N MET A 477 -1.87 -6.25 69.98
CA MET A 477 -1.51 -7.62 69.61
C MET A 477 -2.36 -8.64 70.37
N PRO A 478 -2.50 -9.88 69.89
CA PRO A 478 -3.30 -10.92 70.57
C PRO A 478 -2.91 -11.19 72.04
N GLY A 479 -1.67 -10.86 72.44
CA GLY A 479 -1.18 -10.96 73.82
C GLY A 479 -1.52 -9.78 74.73
N GLY A 480 -2.20 -8.74 74.23
CA GLY A 480 -2.54 -7.51 74.96
C GLY A 480 -1.49 -6.39 74.88
N ASP A 481 -0.34 -6.65 74.27
CA ASP A 481 0.71 -5.64 74.06
C ASP A 481 0.28 -4.60 73.03
N ILE A 482 0.54 -3.32 73.32
CA ILE A 482 0.31 -2.21 72.40
C ILE A 482 1.57 -1.97 71.58
N ARG A 483 1.45 -2.06 70.25
CA ARG A 483 2.51 -1.74 69.29
C ARG A 483 2.14 -0.49 68.51
N TRP A 484 3.13 0.34 68.21
CA TRP A 484 2.96 1.49 67.32
C TRP A 484 3.35 1.09 65.91
N HIS A 485 2.43 1.28 64.96
CA HIS A 485 2.70 1.07 63.55
C HIS A 485 2.74 2.41 62.82
N HIS A 486 3.75 2.59 62.00
CA HIS A 486 3.82 3.65 61.00
C HIS A 486 3.48 3.05 59.64
N TRP A 487 2.45 3.58 58.99
CA TRP A 487 2.00 3.09 57.68
C TRP A 487 2.06 4.18 56.63
N THR A 488 2.63 3.82 55.48
CA THR A 488 2.56 4.61 54.24
C THR A 488 1.62 3.90 53.28
N HIS A 489 0.52 4.54 52.93
CA HIS A 489 -0.49 4.05 51.99
C HIS A 489 -0.40 4.83 50.69
N ARG A 490 -0.37 4.13 49.56
CA ARG A 490 -0.42 4.70 48.21
C ARG A 490 -1.64 4.21 47.46
N GLY A 491 -2.43 5.12 46.92
CA GLY A 491 -3.53 4.81 46.01
C GLY A 491 -3.00 4.42 44.63
N ILE A 492 -3.53 3.33 44.09
CA ILE A 492 -3.41 2.94 42.69
C ILE A 492 -4.74 3.27 42.04
N PHE A 493 -4.69 4.12 41.02
CA PHE A 493 -5.88 4.68 40.38
C PHE A 493 -6.09 4.05 39.01
N ASP A 494 -7.35 3.93 38.60
CA ASP A 494 -7.70 3.70 37.21
C ASP A 494 -7.57 4.99 36.39
N ASP A 495 -7.73 4.86 35.08
CA ASP A 495 -7.71 5.99 34.14
C ASP A 495 -8.84 7.01 34.41
N ALA A 496 -9.86 6.67 35.20
CA ALA A 496 -10.97 7.53 35.60
C ALA A 496 -10.72 8.24 36.95
N GLY A 497 -9.57 8.02 37.58
CA GLY A 497 -9.19 8.61 38.87
C GLY A 497 -9.84 7.95 40.09
N GLY A 498 -10.55 6.83 39.89
CA GLY A 498 -11.05 5.97 40.97
C GLY A 498 -9.90 5.17 41.57
N VAL A 499 -9.91 4.97 42.90
CA VAL A 499 -8.93 4.09 43.54
C VAL A 499 -9.30 2.63 43.25
N VAL A 500 -8.47 1.94 42.48
CA VAL A 500 -8.61 0.50 42.21
C VAL A 500 -8.13 -0.31 43.40
N GLU A 501 -7.05 0.15 44.04
CA GLU A 501 -6.38 -0.57 45.11
C GLU A 501 -5.46 0.35 45.91
N TYR A 502 -5.21 0.00 47.17
CA TYR A 502 -4.20 0.64 48.00
C TYR A 502 -3.01 -0.31 48.17
N GLN A 503 -1.81 0.22 47.98
CA GLN A 503 -0.57 -0.44 48.36
C GLN A 503 -0.06 0.19 49.66
N ALA A 504 0.18 -0.62 50.69
CA ALA A 504 0.58 -0.15 52.00
C ALA A 504 1.86 -0.84 52.47
N VAL A 505 2.76 -0.05 53.06
CA VAL A 505 3.99 -0.51 53.71
C VAL A 505 3.97 -0.03 55.15
N GLY A 506 4.13 -0.97 56.09
CA GLY A 506 3.99 -0.75 57.52
C GLY A 506 5.23 -1.18 58.30
N ASN A 507 5.61 -0.36 59.27
CA ASN A 507 6.74 -0.62 60.17
C ASN A 507 6.29 -0.55 61.62
N ASP A 508 6.82 -1.45 62.45
CA ASP A 508 6.69 -1.35 63.90
C ASP A 508 7.69 -0.31 64.43
N VAL A 509 7.17 0.81 64.94
CA VAL A 509 7.95 1.95 65.46
C VAL A 509 7.87 2.06 66.99
N THR A 510 7.48 0.98 67.67
CA THR A 510 7.27 0.96 69.13
C THR A 510 8.52 1.38 69.91
N GLU A 511 9.69 0.85 69.56
CA GLU A 511 10.95 1.15 70.25
C GLU A 511 11.34 2.63 70.12
N ARG A 512 11.14 3.20 68.92
CA ARG A 512 11.36 4.63 68.69
C ARG A 512 10.45 5.49 69.56
N LYS A 513 9.16 5.17 69.63
CA LYS A 513 8.18 5.90 70.47
C LYS A 513 8.48 5.82 71.96
N GLN A 514 8.86 4.64 72.44
CA GLN A 514 9.26 4.46 73.84
C GLN A 514 10.51 5.28 74.18
N THR A 515 11.45 5.39 73.25
CA THR A 515 12.67 6.19 73.41
C THR A 515 12.36 7.71 73.41
N GLU A 516 11.48 8.17 72.53
CA GLU A 516 11.02 9.57 72.48
C GLU A 516 10.31 9.97 73.79
N GLU A 517 9.40 9.13 74.30
CA GLU A 517 8.71 9.40 75.57
C GLU A 517 9.66 9.38 76.78
N ALA A 518 10.65 8.48 76.79
CA ALA A 518 11.66 8.43 77.85
C ALA A 518 12.53 9.70 77.85
N LEU A 519 12.85 10.22 76.66
CA LEU A 519 13.63 11.44 76.49
C LEU A 519 12.86 12.68 76.98
N GLU A 520 11.58 12.81 76.65
CA GLU A 520 10.73 13.91 77.13
C GLU A 520 10.53 13.90 78.64
N ARG A 521 10.33 12.71 79.25
CA ARG A 521 10.25 12.58 80.71
C ARG A 521 11.56 13.00 81.38
N SER A 522 12.69 12.57 80.84
CA SER A 522 14.02 12.97 81.35
C SER A 522 14.24 14.48 81.24
N ARG A 523 13.85 15.09 80.12
CA ARG A 523 13.93 16.54 79.90
C ARG A 523 13.09 17.33 80.89
N THR A 524 11.85 16.91 81.13
CA THR A 524 10.93 17.57 82.06
C THR A 524 11.44 17.47 83.51
N GLU A 525 11.99 16.32 83.90
CA GLU A 525 12.64 16.17 85.21
C GLU A 525 13.88 17.06 85.38
N LEU A 526 14.67 17.23 84.33
CA LEU A 526 15.84 18.12 84.33
C LEU A 526 15.45 19.59 84.48
N GLU A 527 14.40 20.04 83.78
CA GLU A 527 13.90 21.42 83.86
C GLU A 527 13.37 21.77 85.28
N ILE A 528 12.69 20.82 85.95
CA ILE A 528 12.24 20.97 87.34
C ILE A 528 13.43 21.02 88.33
N ARG A 529 14.46 20.21 88.09
CA ARG A 529 15.65 20.11 88.96
C ARG A 529 16.56 21.35 88.85
N VAL A 530 16.59 22.00 87.68
CA VAL A 530 17.33 23.25 87.42
C VAL A 530 16.68 24.45 88.12
N ALA A 531 15.34 24.51 88.18
CA ALA A 531 14.62 25.58 88.86
C ALA A 531 14.80 25.59 90.40
N ALA A 532 15.08 24.44 91.02
CA ALA A 532 15.25 24.32 92.47
C ALA A 532 16.68 24.65 92.97
N ARG A 533 17.70 24.62 92.09
CA ARG A 533 19.12 24.81 92.48
C ARG A 533 19.66 26.21 92.25
N THR A 534 18.91 27.07 91.55
CA THR A 534 19.27 28.46 91.21
C THR A 534 19.17 29.44 92.37
N ALA A 535 18.51 29.08 93.48
CA ALA A 535 18.33 29.99 94.63
C ALA A 535 19.46 29.93 95.68
N GLU A 536 20.21 28.82 95.80
CA GLU A 536 21.21 28.65 96.88
C GLU A 536 22.65 29.02 96.50
N LEU A 537 23.01 29.01 95.21
CA LEU A 537 24.41 29.14 94.75
C LEU A 537 24.88 30.56 94.42
N ALA A 538 24.02 31.58 94.58
CA ALA A 538 24.26 32.93 94.06
C ALA A 538 25.25 33.79 94.87
N SER A 539 25.58 33.44 96.13
CA SER A 539 26.23 34.40 97.03
C SER A 539 27.75 34.23 97.26
N ALA A 540 28.36 33.06 97.04
CA ALA A 540 29.73 32.85 97.57
C ALA A 540 30.76 32.14 96.68
N ASN A 541 30.43 31.70 95.45
CA ASN A 541 31.36 30.90 94.62
C ASN A 541 31.72 31.52 93.25
N ALA A 542 31.26 32.74 92.95
CA ALA A 542 31.29 33.30 91.61
C ALA A 542 32.69 33.67 91.07
N SER A 543 33.64 34.15 91.89
CA SER A 543 34.87 34.74 91.33
C SER A 543 36.12 33.87 91.31
N LEU A 544 36.21 32.77 92.08
CA LEU A 544 37.47 32.02 92.22
C LEU A 544 37.43 30.56 91.73
N ARG A 545 36.24 29.97 91.56
CA ARG A 545 36.07 28.64 90.92
C ARG A 545 35.91 28.72 89.41
N GLN A 546 35.52 29.88 88.86
CA GLN A 546 35.28 30.06 87.43
C GLN A 546 36.55 29.92 86.57
N GLU A 547 37.74 30.21 87.11
CA GLU A 547 38.97 30.24 86.28
C GLU A 547 39.73 28.91 86.22
N ILE A 548 39.71 28.12 87.31
CA ILE A 548 40.39 26.81 87.39
C ILE A 548 39.52 25.69 86.78
N GLU A 549 38.22 25.69 87.03
CA GLU A 549 37.30 24.68 86.49
C GLU A 549 37.04 24.88 84.99
N ALA A 550 37.03 26.13 84.51
CA ALA A 550 36.89 26.42 83.08
C ALA A 550 38.09 25.92 82.27
N ARG A 551 39.34 26.04 82.77
CA ARG A 551 40.51 25.52 82.05
C ARG A 551 40.54 23.99 82.00
N ALA A 552 40.28 23.30 83.11
CA ALA A 552 40.24 21.84 83.12
C ALA A 552 39.11 21.27 82.26
N LYS A 553 37.90 21.85 82.35
CA LYS A 553 36.73 21.44 81.57
C LYS A 553 36.86 21.78 80.09
N THR A 554 37.55 22.87 79.73
CA THR A 554 37.85 23.18 78.32
C THR A 554 38.89 22.22 77.75
N GLN A 555 39.87 21.77 78.55
CA GLN A 555 40.90 20.85 78.09
C GLN A 555 40.40 19.39 77.98
N GLU A 556 39.52 18.96 78.89
CA GLU A 556 38.76 17.70 78.79
C GLU A 556 37.85 17.73 77.55
N LYS A 557 37.09 18.82 77.37
CA LYS A 557 36.15 18.98 76.25
C LYS A 557 36.85 19.16 74.91
N LEU A 558 38.05 19.72 74.88
CA LEU A 558 38.91 19.74 73.68
C LEU A 558 39.43 18.35 73.33
N LYS A 559 39.76 17.51 74.31
CA LYS A 559 40.15 16.11 74.08
C LYS A 559 38.94 15.26 73.65
N GLU A 560 37.80 15.38 74.31
CA GLU A 560 36.55 14.72 73.92
C GLU A 560 36.11 15.17 72.52
N ASN A 561 36.14 16.47 72.22
CA ASN A 561 35.83 16.97 70.89
C ASN A 561 36.85 16.50 69.85
N ALA A 562 38.14 16.40 70.18
CA ALA A 562 39.14 15.87 69.25
C ALA A 562 38.89 14.39 68.92
N ILE A 563 38.62 13.57 69.94
CA ILE A 563 38.28 12.14 69.79
C ILE A 563 36.94 11.97 69.05
N PHE A 564 35.95 12.80 69.35
CA PHE A 564 34.64 12.79 68.69
C PHE A 564 34.74 13.20 67.22
N LEU A 565 35.49 14.26 66.91
CA LEU A 565 35.72 14.70 65.53
C LEU A 565 36.53 13.67 64.73
N GLU A 566 37.50 13.00 65.37
CA GLU A 566 38.27 11.93 64.74
C GLU A 566 37.38 10.70 64.46
N THR A 567 36.54 10.31 65.43
CA THR A 567 35.55 9.25 65.25
C THR A 567 34.53 9.57 64.15
N ILE A 568 34.06 10.82 64.05
CA ILE A 568 33.17 11.26 62.96
C ILE A 568 33.88 11.15 61.62
N LEU A 569 35.10 11.68 61.52
CA LEU A 569 35.86 11.66 60.26
C LEU A 569 36.15 10.23 59.79
N ASP A 570 36.43 9.30 60.71
CA ASP A 570 36.69 7.90 60.40
C ASP A 570 35.42 7.07 60.17
N ALA A 571 34.26 7.47 60.71
CA ALA A 571 32.97 6.84 60.41
C ALA A 571 32.42 7.19 59.02
N ILE A 572 32.94 8.26 58.38
CA ILE A 572 32.53 8.68 57.04
C ILE A 572 33.13 7.74 55.99
N GLN A 573 32.24 7.14 55.18
CA GLN A 573 32.60 6.20 54.12
C GLN A 573 33.21 6.86 52.87
N ASP A 574 33.22 8.19 52.80
CA ASP A 574 33.95 8.96 51.78
C ASP A 574 35.40 9.23 52.26
N GLY A 575 36.34 9.27 51.33
CA GLY A 575 37.71 9.68 51.63
C GLY A 575 37.77 11.19 51.90
N ILE A 576 38.31 11.60 53.05
CA ILE A 576 38.46 13.02 53.41
C ILE A 576 39.94 13.35 53.49
N SER A 577 40.37 14.41 52.80
CA SER A 577 41.70 15.01 52.95
C SER A 577 41.56 16.50 53.31
N VAL A 578 42.49 17.04 54.08
CA VAL A 578 42.61 18.47 54.35
C VAL A 578 43.94 18.91 53.80
N LEU A 579 43.92 19.90 52.92
CA LEU A 579 45.07 20.47 52.25
C LEU A 579 45.33 21.89 52.76
N ASP A 580 46.59 22.31 52.80
CA ASP A 580 46.97 23.70 53.06
C ASP A 580 46.95 24.57 51.79
N ALA A 581 47.45 25.80 51.91
CA ALA A 581 47.47 26.76 50.82
C ALA A 581 48.40 26.38 49.66
N ASP A 582 49.40 25.53 49.93
CA ASP A 582 50.34 24.99 48.93
C ASP A 582 49.89 23.62 48.40
N LEU A 583 48.66 23.20 48.76
CA LEU A 583 48.08 21.89 48.47
C LEU A 583 48.85 20.71 49.09
N THR A 584 49.52 20.94 50.20
CA THR A 584 50.14 19.88 51.01
C THR A 584 49.10 19.22 51.90
N VAL A 585 49.11 17.89 51.96
CA VAL A 585 48.16 17.12 52.77
C VAL A 585 48.45 17.31 54.27
N LEU A 586 47.53 17.96 54.98
CA LEU A 586 47.59 18.19 56.43
C LEU A 586 46.97 17.04 57.23
N LYS A 587 45.86 16.48 56.76
CA LYS A 587 45.14 15.40 57.45
C LYS A 587 44.37 14.56 56.45
N VAL A 588 44.21 13.27 56.77
CA VAL A 588 43.36 12.33 56.03
C VAL A 588 42.57 11.47 57.02
N ASN A 589 41.36 11.03 56.64
CA ASN A 589 40.59 10.04 57.40
C ASN A 589 40.99 8.60 57.05
N ALA A 590 40.49 7.63 57.82
CA ALA A 590 40.76 6.20 57.61
C ALA A 590 40.42 5.73 56.18
N THR A 591 39.30 6.18 55.62
CA THR A 591 38.86 5.83 54.27
C THR A 591 39.84 6.34 53.20
N MET A 592 40.32 7.58 53.32
CA MET A 592 41.30 8.14 52.37
C MET A 592 42.65 7.42 52.45
N ARG A 593 43.07 7.01 53.66
CA ARG A 593 44.25 6.13 53.84
C ARG A 593 44.06 4.81 53.12
N ALA A 594 42.93 4.13 53.31
CA ALA A 594 42.65 2.86 52.63
C ALA A 594 42.61 2.98 51.10
N MET A 595 42.23 4.15 50.55
CA MET A 595 42.16 4.38 49.10
C MET A 595 43.53 4.61 48.42
N TYR A 596 44.54 5.14 49.14
CA TYR A 596 45.78 5.65 48.54
C TYR A 596 47.09 5.30 49.30
N GLU A 597 47.03 4.73 50.50
CA GLU A 597 48.21 4.47 51.34
C GLU A 597 48.75 3.04 51.09
N ALA A 598 49.63 2.90 50.09
CA ALA A 598 50.24 1.60 49.76
C ALA A 598 51.76 1.52 50.11
N GLU A 599 52.51 2.62 50.11
CA GLU A 599 53.98 2.58 50.32
C GLU A 599 54.62 3.74 51.13
N ALA A 600 53.95 4.89 51.32
CA ALA A 600 54.50 6.04 52.06
C ALA A 600 53.41 6.90 52.74
N PRO A 601 53.73 7.66 53.81
CA PRO A 601 52.76 8.50 54.52
C PRO A 601 52.17 9.58 53.60
N LEU A 602 50.85 9.72 53.59
CA LEU A 602 50.15 10.71 52.77
C LEU A 602 50.29 12.14 53.31
N VAL A 603 50.32 12.29 54.65
CA VAL A 603 50.42 13.59 55.33
C VAL A 603 51.82 14.19 55.17
N GLY A 604 51.88 15.48 54.83
CA GLY A 604 53.11 16.24 54.62
C GLY A 604 53.63 16.25 53.18
N ARG A 605 52.96 15.55 52.26
CA ARG A 605 53.29 15.54 50.83
C ARG A 605 52.32 16.40 50.01
N PRO A 606 52.74 16.96 48.87
CA PRO A 606 51.84 17.65 47.95
C PRO A 606 50.77 16.69 47.39
N CYS A 607 49.52 17.13 47.30
CA CYS A 607 48.39 16.26 46.91
C CYS A 607 48.53 15.63 45.51
N HIS A 608 49.20 16.32 44.58
CA HIS A 608 49.45 15.84 43.23
C HIS A 608 50.50 14.72 43.19
N GLU A 609 51.43 14.70 44.15
CA GLU A 609 52.39 13.62 44.32
C GLU A 609 51.75 12.46 45.12
N ALA A 610 51.05 12.79 46.22
CA ALA A 610 50.47 11.82 47.14
C ALA A 610 49.29 11.01 46.55
N PHE A 611 48.40 11.63 45.77
CA PHE A 611 47.17 10.98 45.26
C PHE A 611 47.19 10.72 43.75
N ARG A 612 48.12 11.35 43.03
CA ARG A 612 48.18 11.28 41.56
C ARG A 612 49.55 10.87 41.01
N GLY A 613 50.57 10.72 41.85
CA GLY A 613 51.92 10.34 41.42
C GLY A 613 52.60 11.35 40.48
N ARG A 614 52.10 12.58 40.40
CA ARG A 614 52.61 13.61 39.49
C ARG A 614 53.69 14.44 40.15
N ALA A 615 54.66 14.89 39.35
CA ALA A 615 55.71 15.81 39.79
C ALA A 615 55.26 17.29 39.80
N THR A 616 54.11 17.60 39.20
CA THR A 616 53.56 18.96 39.10
C THR A 616 52.07 18.99 39.42
N PRO A 617 51.53 20.11 39.94
CA PRO A 617 50.10 20.26 40.21
C PRO A 617 49.21 19.96 38.99
N CYS A 618 48.05 19.36 39.23
CA CYS A 618 47.11 19.02 38.17
C CYS A 618 46.55 20.29 37.49
N PRO A 619 46.66 20.43 36.16
CA PRO A 619 46.09 21.55 35.43
C PRO A 619 44.56 21.46 35.54
N SER A 620 43.94 22.41 36.25
CA SER A 620 42.49 22.51 36.45
C SER A 620 41.83 21.44 37.37
N CYS A 621 42.51 21.00 38.43
CA CYS A 621 41.86 20.18 39.47
C CYS A 621 40.84 21.00 40.31
N PRO A 622 39.70 20.43 40.75
CA PRO A 622 38.74 21.07 41.66
C PRO A 622 39.38 21.80 42.85
N SER A 623 40.41 21.21 43.46
CA SER A 623 41.08 21.77 44.64
C SER A 623 41.92 23.02 44.31
N MET A 624 42.57 23.05 43.15
CA MET A 624 43.26 24.26 42.65
C MET A 624 42.27 25.38 42.33
N ARG A 625 41.13 25.03 41.72
CA ARG A 625 40.08 26.01 41.39
C ARG A 625 39.46 26.59 42.66
N ALA A 626 39.14 25.73 43.64
CA ALA A 626 38.63 26.13 44.95
C ALA A 626 39.62 27.03 45.71
N MET A 627 40.94 26.76 45.61
CA MET A 627 41.97 27.64 46.15
C MET A 627 42.02 29.01 45.46
N THR A 628 41.72 29.07 44.16
CA THR A 628 41.85 30.28 43.34
C THR A 628 40.64 31.20 43.48
N ASP A 629 39.41 30.66 43.38
CA ASP A 629 38.18 31.46 43.42
C ASP A 629 37.49 31.43 44.79
N GLY A 630 37.92 30.56 45.70
CA GLY A 630 37.39 30.42 47.04
C GLY A 630 35.95 29.90 47.09
N ARG A 631 35.51 29.17 46.04
CA ARG A 631 34.21 28.49 45.95
C ARG A 631 34.36 26.98 46.01
N MET A 632 33.27 26.29 46.33
CA MET A 632 33.20 24.84 46.27
C MET A 632 33.19 24.38 44.82
N HIS A 633 34.00 23.37 44.50
CA HIS A 633 34.02 22.72 43.19
C HIS A 633 33.80 21.22 43.32
N THR A 634 33.00 20.66 42.42
CA THR A 634 32.74 19.22 42.33
C THR A 634 33.02 18.73 40.94
N GLU A 635 33.67 17.58 40.82
CA GLU A 635 33.92 16.95 39.52
C GLU A 635 34.05 15.43 39.64
N ALA A 636 33.40 14.70 38.73
CA ALA A 636 33.59 13.27 38.58
C ALA A 636 34.80 12.99 37.66
N VAL A 637 35.80 12.30 38.17
CA VAL A 637 37.07 12.02 37.50
C VAL A 637 37.28 10.52 37.38
N SER A 638 37.75 10.06 36.22
CA SER A 638 38.15 8.67 36.02
C SER A 638 39.53 8.41 36.64
N ARG A 639 39.68 7.31 37.41
CA ARG A 639 40.98 6.74 37.75
C ARG A 639 41.46 5.99 36.50
N ALA A 640 42.14 6.67 35.59
CA ALA A 640 42.72 6.05 34.39
C ALA A 640 44.26 6.13 34.41
N ASP A 641 44.87 4.93 34.44
CA ASP A 641 46.07 4.44 33.73
C ASP A 641 47.40 5.22 33.74
N ASP A 642 47.79 5.86 34.84
CA ASP A 642 49.21 6.14 35.10
C ASP A 642 49.66 5.29 36.31
N GLU A 643 50.27 4.14 36.00
CA GLU A 643 51.00 3.19 36.86
C GLU A 643 50.33 2.77 38.20
N GLY A 644 49.43 1.77 38.13
CA GLY A 644 49.22 0.82 39.24
C GLY A 644 47.91 0.88 40.02
N GLY A 645 46.96 1.74 39.66
CA GLY A 645 45.66 1.86 40.36
C GLY A 645 44.53 0.98 39.80
N SER A 646 43.64 0.50 40.66
CA SER A 646 42.42 -0.22 40.26
C SER A 646 41.46 0.69 39.45
N PRO A 647 40.89 0.18 38.33
CA PRO A 647 40.04 0.98 37.44
C PRO A 647 38.73 1.39 38.14
N GLY A 648 38.44 2.69 38.17
CA GLY A 648 37.26 3.22 38.87
C GLY A 648 36.93 4.68 38.54
N PHE A 649 35.79 5.16 39.03
CA PHE A 649 35.37 6.56 38.94
C PHE A 649 35.25 7.13 40.34
N ILE A 650 35.79 8.32 40.55
CA ILE A 650 35.66 9.04 41.81
C ILE A 650 34.99 10.38 41.59
N GLU A 651 34.18 10.81 42.54
CA GLU A 651 33.64 12.16 42.60
C GLU A 651 34.41 12.95 43.66
N LEU A 652 35.08 14.02 43.24
CA LEU A 652 35.89 14.87 44.10
C LEU A 652 35.11 16.15 44.41
N PHE A 653 34.93 16.45 45.69
CA PHE A 653 34.37 17.70 46.19
C PHE A 653 35.46 18.48 46.92
N ALA A 654 35.74 19.70 46.50
CA ALA A 654 36.75 20.57 47.10
C ALA A 654 36.09 21.76 47.79
N TYR A 655 36.21 21.83 49.12
CA TYR A 655 35.64 22.89 49.96
C TYR A 655 36.75 23.80 50.52
N PRO A 656 36.86 25.08 50.10
CA PRO A 656 37.85 25.99 50.64
C PRO A 656 37.44 26.47 52.04
N PHE A 657 38.37 26.46 52.99
CA PHE A 657 38.16 27.04 54.32
C PHE A 657 39.03 28.28 54.51
N ARG A 658 38.51 29.25 55.28
CA ARG A 658 39.10 30.58 55.41
C ARG A 658 39.60 30.83 56.83
N ASP A 659 40.60 31.69 56.95
CA ASP A 659 41.02 32.23 58.24
C ASP A 659 40.08 33.35 58.75
N ALA A 660 40.34 33.86 59.95
CA ALA A 660 39.57 34.95 60.56
C ALA A 660 39.64 36.28 59.77
N LEU A 661 40.58 36.39 58.82
CA LEU A 661 40.76 37.55 57.93
C LEU A 661 40.12 37.32 56.55
N GLY A 662 39.41 36.21 56.36
CA GLY A 662 38.69 35.86 55.13
C GLY A 662 39.55 35.29 53.99
N ARG A 663 40.86 35.04 54.23
CA ARG A 663 41.77 34.47 53.24
C ARG A 663 41.62 32.95 53.21
N VAL A 664 41.65 32.34 52.02
CA VAL A 664 41.59 30.88 51.87
C VAL A 664 42.87 30.28 52.44
N LYS A 665 42.74 29.45 53.48
CA LYS A 665 43.87 28.83 54.20
C LYS A 665 44.18 27.42 53.68
N GLY A 666 43.24 26.82 52.97
CA GLY A 666 43.35 25.46 52.45
C GLY A 666 42.01 24.95 51.92
N VAL A 667 41.99 23.67 51.54
CA VAL A 667 40.82 22.98 50.98
C VAL A 667 40.59 21.66 51.71
N VAL A 668 39.34 21.37 52.04
CA VAL A 668 38.90 20.04 52.46
C VAL A 668 38.37 19.29 51.23
N GLU A 669 39.00 18.18 50.88
CA GLU A 669 38.57 17.31 49.80
C GLU A 669 37.71 16.16 50.33
N PHE A 670 36.57 15.91 49.70
CA PHE A 670 35.81 14.67 49.83
C PHE A 670 35.92 13.87 48.54
N VAL A 671 36.26 12.59 48.64
CA VAL A 671 36.43 11.67 47.53
C VAL A 671 35.45 10.52 47.72
N ARG A 672 34.47 10.44 46.83
CA ARG A 672 33.50 9.35 46.80
C ARG A 672 33.80 8.40 45.66
N ASP A 673 33.80 7.10 45.92
CA ASP A 673 33.83 6.11 44.85
C ASP A 673 32.43 5.99 44.22
N ILE A 674 32.31 6.31 42.93
CA ILE A 674 31.06 6.26 42.16
C ILE A 674 31.11 5.18 41.08
N THR A 675 32.04 4.23 41.17
CA THR A 675 32.27 3.20 40.15
C THR A 675 31.05 2.31 39.93
N GLU A 676 30.44 1.81 41.00
CA GLU A 676 29.25 0.96 40.93
C GLU A 676 28.04 1.72 40.40
N ARG A 677 27.82 2.96 40.88
CA ARG A 677 26.78 3.85 40.37
C ARG A 677 26.93 4.10 38.86
N LYS A 678 28.15 4.39 38.38
CA LYS A 678 28.43 4.61 36.95
C LYS A 678 28.30 3.33 36.11
N ARG A 679 28.45 2.15 36.71
CA ARG A 679 28.19 0.86 36.06
C ARG A 679 26.69 0.61 35.92
N LEU A 680 25.92 0.81 36.98
CA LEU A 680 24.46 0.69 36.97
C LEU A 680 23.79 1.71 36.04
N GLU A 681 24.23 2.97 36.04
CA GLU A 681 23.74 3.98 35.08
C GLU A 681 23.98 3.56 33.62
N ARG A 682 25.14 2.95 33.33
CA ARG A 682 25.47 2.43 31.99
C ARG A 682 24.65 1.20 31.62
N GLU A 683 24.40 0.30 32.58
CA GLU A 683 23.53 -0.87 32.36
C GLU A 683 22.07 -0.45 32.13
N LEU A 684 21.56 0.52 32.89
CA LEU A 684 20.24 1.10 32.72
C LEU A 684 20.10 1.84 31.38
N MET A 685 21.08 2.66 31.00
CA MET A 685 21.09 3.31 29.67
C MET A 685 21.12 2.28 28.54
N ARG A 686 21.89 1.20 28.66
CA ARG A 686 21.90 0.12 27.68
C ARG A 686 20.54 -0.56 27.57
N ALA A 687 19.89 -0.87 28.69
CA ALA A 687 18.55 -1.47 28.71
C ALA A 687 17.48 -0.53 28.11
N MET A 688 17.53 0.77 28.46
CA MET A 688 16.67 1.82 27.90
C MET A 688 16.84 1.93 26.38
N HIS A 689 18.09 2.01 25.90
CA HIS A 689 18.41 2.03 24.48
C HIS A 689 17.94 0.76 23.76
N GLN A 690 17.99 -0.41 24.42
CA GLN A 690 17.52 -1.67 23.84
C GLN A 690 15.99 -1.69 23.69
N SER A 691 15.25 -1.19 24.70
CA SER A 691 13.79 -1.05 24.66
C SER A 691 13.34 -0.04 23.60
N ASP A 692 13.99 1.13 23.54
CA ASP A 692 13.70 2.15 22.53
C ASP A 692 14.04 1.67 21.13
N SER A 693 15.14 0.92 20.95
CA SER A 693 15.49 0.32 19.67
C SER A 693 14.44 -0.69 19.21
N ALA A 694 13.90 -1.51 20.11
CA ALA A 694 12.84 -2.47 19.79
C ALA A 694 11.53 -1.77 19.39
N ASN A 695 11.13 -0.73 20.14
CA ASN A 695 9.95 0.07 19.79
C ASN A 695 10.11 0.83 18.47
N GLN A 696 11.29 1.42 18.23
CA GLN A 696 11.58 2.08 16.95
C GLN A 696 11.61 1.09 15.78
N ALA A 697 12.14 -0.11 15.98
CA ALA A 697 12.12 -1.18 14.99
C ALA A 697 10.68 -1.62 14.68
N LYS A 698 9.83 -1.80 15.70
CA LYS A 698 8.41 -2.12 15.56
C LYS A 698 7.65 -1.04 14.79
N SER A 699 7.85 0.25 15.12
CA SER A 699 7.23 1.35 14.38
C SER A 699 7.72 1.47 12.94
N ARG A 700 9.02 1.28 12.69
CA ARG A 700 9.59 1.29 11.32
C ARG A 700 9.08 0.11 10.50
N PHE A 701 8.97 -1.07 11.09
CA PHE A 701 8.41 -2.25 10.44
C PHE A 701 6.95 -2.01 10.01
N LEU A 702 6.10 -1.50 10.92
CA LEU A 702 4.70 -1.20 10.60
C LEU A 702 4.57 -0.11 9.52
N ALA A 703 5.41 0.93 9.57
CA ALA A 703 5.44 1.97 8.55
C ALA A 703 5.84 1.41 7.17
N ASN A 704 6.87 0.56 7.11
CA ASN A 704 7.31 -0.07 5.86
C ASN A 704 6.27 -1.06 5.33
N MET A 705 5.71 -1.91 6.19
CA MET A 705 4.65 -2.86 5.80
C MET A 705 3.41 -2.14 5.28
N SER A 706 3.01 -1.02 5.88
CA SER A 706 1.90 -0.23 5.33
C SER A 706 2.22 0.28 3.93
N HIS A 707 3.44 0.74 3.68
CA HIS A 707 3.86 1.18 2.34
C HIS A 707 3.86 0.03 1.32
N GLU A 708 4.34 -1.15 1.71
CA GLU A 708 4.36 -2.35 0.86
C GLU A 708 2.98 -2.95 0.59
N ILE A 709 2.02 -2.79 1.52
CA ILE A 709 0.64 -3.23 1.30
C ILE A 709 -0.17 -2.18 0.52
N ARG A 710 0.06 -0.89 0.79
CA ARG A 710 -0.65 0.22 0.13
C ARG A 710 -0.35 0.28 -1.36
N THR A 711 0.88 0.03 -1.77
CA THR A 711 1.32 0.11 -3.17
C THR A 711 0.55 -0.83 -4.11
N PRO A 712 0.50 -2.16 -3.88
CA PRO A 712 -0.27 -3.07 -4.73
C PRO A 712 -1.78 -2.83 -4.58
N LEU A 713 -2.27 -2.49 -3.38
CA LEU A 713 -3.69 -2.26 -3.14
C LEU A 713 -4.20 -1.01 -3.89
N ASN A 714 -3.41 0.05 -3.95
CA ASN A 714 -3.71 1.25 -4.74
C ASN A 714 -3.69 0.97 -6.24
N ALA A 715 -2.78 0.12 -6.72
CA ALA A 715 -2.77 -0.31 -8.11
C ALA A 715 -4.05 -1.08 -8.46
N VAL A 716 -4.48 -2.02 -7.59
CA VAL A 716 -5.74 -2.76 -7.75
C VAL A 716 -6.94 -1.81 -7.74
N LEU A 717 -6.98 -0.85 -6.82
CA LEU A 717 -8.06 0.15 -6.75
C LEU A 717 -8.11 0.99 -8.04
N GLY A 718 -6.95 1.44 -8.53
CA GLY A 718 -6.83 2.19 -9.77
C GLY A 718 -7.33 1.41 -10.98
N TYR A 719 -7.00 0.12 -11.10
CA TYR A 719 -7.54 -0.74 -12.16
C TYR A 719 -9.04 -0.94 -12.05
N ILE A 720 -9.57 -1.16 -10.85
CA ILE A 720 -11.01 -1.32 -10.64
C ILE A 720 -11.74 -0.05 -11.08
N GLN A 721 -11.21 1.13 -10.72
CA GLN A 721 -11.78 2.42 -11.08
C GLN A 721 -11.74 2.69 -12.58
N LEU A 722 -10.63 2.38 -13.25
CA LEU A 722 -10.50 2.50 -14.71
C LEU A 722 -11.56 1.64 -15.43
N VAL A 723 -11.72 0.39 -15.02
CA VAL A 723 -12.71 -0.52 -15.62
C VAL A 723 -14.15 -0.07 -15.31
N LEU A 724 -14.41 0.48 -14.12
CA LEU A 724 -15.72 1.03 -13.75
C LEU A 724 -16.16 2.24 -14.58
N HIS A 725 -15.21 2.95 -15.19
CA HIS A 725 -15.45 4.06 -16.10
C HIS A 725 -15.78 3.63 -17.55
N GLU A 726 -15.61 2.35 -17.90
CA GLU A 726 -16.01 1.80 -19.20
C GLU A 726 -17.49 1.39 -19.25
N GLU A 727 -18.03 1.14 -20.45
CA GLU A 727 -19.37 0.57 -20.63
C GLU A 727 -19.43 -0.90 -20.20
N LEU A 728 -19.74 -1.14 -18.93
CA LEU A 728 -19.81 -2.46 -18.33
C LEU A 728 -21.24 -3.03 -18.29
N SER A 729 -21.33 -4.35 -18.38
CA SER A 729 -22.58 -5.05 -18.02
C SER A 729 -22.94 -4.82 -16.54
N PRO A 730 -24.25 -4.80 -16.17
CA PRO A 730 -24.68 -4.57 -14.78
C PRO A 730 -24.04 -5.53 -13.77
N LYS A 731 -23.83 -6.79 -14.16
CA LYS A 731 -23.18 -7.81 -13.31
C LYS A 731 -21.68 -7.57 -13.13
N ALA A 732 -20.99 -7.06 -14.15
CA ALA A 732 -19.57 -6.72 -14.06
C ALA A 732 -19.36 -5.48 -13.18
N ARG A 733 -20.19 -4.45 -13.37
CA ARG A 733 -20.17 -3.24 -12.54
C ARG A 733 -20.40 -3.56 -11.06
N GLN A 734 -21.41 -4.38 -10.75
CA GLN A 734 -21.67 -4.80 -9.36
C GLN A 734 -20.48 -5.54 -8.72
N ARG A 735 -19.84 -6.47 -9.45
CA ARG A 735 -18.67 -7.21 -8.91
C ARG A 735 -17.48 -6.29 -8.67
N LEU A 736 -17.23 -5.35 -9.58
CA LEU A 736 -16.14 -4.39 -9.45
C LEU A 736 -16.39 -3.38 -8.34
N SER A 737 -17.62 -2.90 -8.15
CA SER A 737 -17.97 -2.05 -7.01
C SER A 737 -17.79 -2.76 -5.66
N VAL A 738 -18.12 -4.05 -5.57
CA VAL A 738 -17.85 -4.84 -4.34
C VAL A 738 -16.35 -5.02 -4.10
N ALA A 739 -15.56 -5.21 -5.17
CA ALA A 739 -14.11 -5.30 -5.08
C ALA A 739 -13.47 -3.95 -4.67
N GLU A 740 -13.97 -2.83 -5.20
CA GLU A 740 -13.57 -1.48 -4.82
C GLU A 740 -13.83 -1.21 -3.34
N GLU A 741 -15.05 -1.49 -2.89
CA GLU A 741 -15.46 -1.34 -1.48
C GLU A 741 -14.58 -2.18 -0.55
N SER A 742 -14.27 -3.42 -0.94
CA SER A 742 -13.41 -4.32 -0.17
C SER A 742 -11.97 -3.80 -0.06
N ALA A 743 -11.41 -3.29 -1.15
CA ALA A 743 -10.07 -2.71 -1.17
C ALA A 743 -9.99 -1.40 -0.37
N GLN A 744 -11.02 -0.55 -0.46
CA GLN A 744 -11.12 0.69 0.31
C GLN A 744 -11.25 0.42 1.82
N ASN A 745 -12.04 -0.58 2.21
CA ASN A 745 -12.16 -1.02 3.60
C ASN A 745 -10.82 -1.51 4.14
N LEU A 746 -10.08 -2.31 3.36
CA LEU A 746 -8.76 -2.81 3.75
C LEU A 746 -7.75 -1.66 3.95
N LEU A 747 -7.76 -0.64 3.09
CA LEU A 747 -6.95 0.57 3.27
C LEU A 747 -7.30 1.30 4.57
N SER A 748 -8.58 1.41 4.91
CA SER A 748 -9.02 2.01 6.17
C SER A 748 -8.48 1.25 7.38
N VAL A 749 -8.57 -0.09 7.37
CA VAL A 749 -8.04 -0.94 8.46
C VAL A 749 -6.54 -0.72 8.68
N ILE A 750 -5.76 -0.66 7.60
CA ILE A 750 -4.32 -0.44 7.66
C ILE A 750 -4.00 0.94 8.25
N ASN A 751 -4.74 1.96 7.85
CA ASN A 751 -4.57 3.31 8.38
C ASN A 751 -4.93 3.39 9.87
N ASP A 752 -6.00 2.72 10.31
CA ASP A 752 -6.38 2.64 11.72
C ASP A 752 -5.27 1.99 12.57
N ILE A 753 -4.67 0.90 12.09
CA ILE A 753 -3.55 0.22 12.77
C ILE A 753 -2.32 1.15 12.88
N LEU A 754 -2.02 1.89 11.82
CA LEU A 754 -0.92 2.84 11.81
C LEU A 754 -1.15 4.00 12.77
N ASP A 755 -2.34 4.59 12.76
CA ASP A 755 -2.70 5.67 13.66
C ASP A 755 -2.64 5.20 15.11
N TYR A 756 -3.16 4.00 15.41
CA TYR A 756 -3.04 3.38 16.73
C TYR A 756 -1.58 3.22 17.18
N SER A 757 -0.70 2.72 16.29
CA SER A 757 0.73 2.55 16.59
C SER A 757 1.47 3.88 16.81
N LYS A 758 1.13 4.93 16.05
CA LYS A 758 1.72 6.27 16.23
C LYS A 758 1.31 6.90 17.54
N ILE A 759 0.06 6.71 17.95
CA ILE A 759 -0.47 7.19 19.23
C ILE A 759 0.23 6.47 20.39
N GLU A 760 0.35 5.14 20.34
CA GLU A 760 1.04 4.35 21.38
C GLU A 760 2.51 4.76 21.53
N ALA A 761 3.17 5.13 20.44
CA ALA A 761 4.55 5.62 20.44
C ALA A 761 4.70 7.10 20.87
N GLY A 762 3.61 7.81 21.17
CA GLY A 762 3.62 9.24 21.50
C GLY A 762 4.06 10.16 20.36
N LYS A 763 3.94 9.71 19.10
CA LYS A 763 4.42 10.42 17.89
C LYS A 763 3.30 11.08 17.09
N LEU A 764 2.11 11.22 17.66
CA LEU A 764 0.99 11.88 16.99
C LEU A 764 1.03 13.39 17.28
N ASP A 765 1.41 14.18 16.28
CA ASP A 765 1.42 15.64 16.41
C ASP A 765 -0.02 16.19 16.32
N VAL A 766 -0.41 17.01 17.29
CA VAL A 766 -1.69 17.75 17.32
C VAL A 766 -1.45 19.17 16.83
N ARG A 767 -2.20 19.63 15.82
CA ARG A 767 -2.03 20.97 15.24
C ARG A 767 -3.18 21.88 15.62
N GLU A 768 -2.91 22.96 16.34
CA GLU A 768 -3.93 23.98 16.61
C GLU A 768 -4.05 24.96 15.43
N THR A 769 -5.19 24.95 14.74
CA THR A 769 -5.54 25.90 13.66
C THR A 769 -6.94 26.46 13.88
N SER A 770 -7.24 27.65 13.34
CA SER A 770 -8.60 28.22 13.43
C SER A 770 -9.59 27.44 12.54
N VAL A 771 -10.58 26.79 13.16
CA VAL A 771 -11.61 25.96 12.50
C VAL A 771 -12.99 26.60 12.69
N ASP A 772 -13.79 26.70 11.61
CA ASP A 772 -15.22 27.05 11.68
C ASP A 772 -16.04 25.79 11.97
N LEU A 773 -16.63 25.70 13.16
CA LEU A 773 -17.36 24.51 13.61
C LEU A 773 -18.64 24.26 12.83
N ARG A 774 -19.27 25.31 12.28
CA ARG A 774 -20.48 25.14 11.46
C ARG A 774 -20.12 24.58 10.09
N GLU A 775 -18.99 25.00 9.53
CA GLU A 775 -18.47 24.47 8.27
C GLU A 775 -18.01 23.01 8.42
N LEU A 776 -17.34 22.69 9.53
CA LEU A 776 -16.93 21.32 9.86
C LEU A 776 -18.14 20.37 9.94
N SER A 777 -19.17 20.75 10.72
CA SER A 777 -20.40 19.95 10.84
C SER A 777 -21.15 19.83 9.51
N ALA A 778 -21.21 20.91 8.70
CA ALA A 778 -21.84 20.87 7.39
C ALA A 778 -21.08 19.98 6.39
N SER A 779 -19.74 20.00 6.42
CA SER A 779 -18.92 19.10 5.60
C SER A 779 -19.13 17.64 6.00
N LEU A 780 -19.24 17.34 7.29
CA LEU A 780 -19.49 16.00 7.80
C LEU A 780 -20.87 15.48 7.37
N ALA A 781 -21.90 16.32 7.46
CA ALA A 781 -23.24 15.99 7.01
C ALA A 781 -23.27 15.60 5.52
N ARG A 782 -22.69 16.44 4.65
CA ARG A 782 -22.64 16.18 3.19
C ARG A 782 -21.96 14.85 2.86
N GLN A 783 -20.88 14.52 3.57
CA GLN A 783 -20.11 13.30 3.32
C GLN A 783 -20.87 12.03 3.74
N GLN A 784 -21.64 12.08 4.83
CA GLN A 784 -22.35 10.91 5.39
C GLN A 784 -23.81 10.78 4.91
N GLU A 785 -24.38 11.83 4.33
CA GLU A 785 -25.76 11.85 3.80
C GLU A 785 -25.99 10.80 2.72
N VAL A 786 -24.99 10.51 1.88
CA VAL A 786 -25.09 9.47 0.83
C VAL A 786 -25.31 8.09 1.45
N LEU A 787 -24.54 7.75 2.49
CA LEU A 787 -24.62 6.46 3.19
C LEU A 787 -25.93 6.34 3.98
N ALA A 788 -26.32 7.40 4.68
CA ALA A 788 -27.60 7.46 5.40
C ALA A 788 -28.79 7.28 4.44
N ARG A 789 -28.77 7.95 3.27
CA ARG A 789 -29.83 7.86 2.26
C ARG A 789 -29.94 6.47 1.63
N ILE A 790 -28.82 5.79 1.38
CA ILE A 790 -28.83 4.40 0.88
C ILE A 790 -29.54 3.46 1.86
N LYS A 791 -29.36 3.69 3.17
CA LYS A 791 -30.05 2.93 4.23
C LYS A 791 -31.44 3.45 4.60
N GLY A 792 -31.87 4.58 4.04
CA GLY A 792 -33.15 5.22 4.38
C GLY A 792 -33.20 5.86 5.77
N LEU A 793 -32.05 6.25 6.34
CA LEU A 793 -31.92 6.91 7.64
C LEU A 793 -31.95 8.44 7.51
N THR A 794 -32.47 9.13 8.52
CA THR A 794 -32.35 10.60 8.63
C THR A 794 -31.02 10.98 9.29
N LEU A 795 -30.30 11.96 8.73
CA LEU A 795 -29.07 12.50 9.33
C LEU A 795 -29.29 13.99 9.62
N ALA A 796 -29.17 14.39 10.89
CA ALA A 796 -29.30 15.78 11.32
C ALA A 796 -28.03 16.26 12.02
N CYS A 797 -27.58 17.48 11.72
CA CYS A 797 -26.46 18.13 12.39
C CYS A 797 -26.91 19.47 12.98
N ARG A 798 -26.80 19.63 14.30
CA ARG A 798 -27.20 20.83 15.05
C ARG A 798 -26.00 21.43 15.78
N VAL A 799 -25.83 22.73 15.68
CA VAL A 799 -24.80 23.48 16.42
C VAL A 799 -25.50 24.53 17.26
N ALA A 800 -25.36 24.43 18.59
CA ALA A 800 -26.06 25.31 19.52
C ALA A 800 -25.63 26.78 19.34
N PRO A 801 -26.51 27.76 19.65
CA PRO A 801 -26.24 29.18 19.40
C PRO A 801 -25.10 29.77 20.24
N ASP A 802 -24.82 29.17 21.40
CA ASP A 802 -23.80 29.54 22.38
C ASP A 802 -22.40 29.01 22.05
N VAL A 803 -22.28 28.19 21.00
CA VAL A 803 -21.00 27.67 20.50
C VAL A 803 -20.26 28.74 19.69
N PRO A 804 -18.98 29.04 20.03
CA PRO A 804 -18.15 29.96 19.25
C PRO A 804 -18.03 29.52 17.79
N ARG A 805 -18.15 30.46 16.85
CA ARG A 805 -18.07 30.14 15.42
C ARG A 805 -16.70 29.56 15.03
N ARG A 806 -15.63 30.15 15.56
CA ARG A 806 -14.24 29.75 15.29
C ARG A 806 -13.50 29.38 16.57
N VAL A 807 -12.79 28.25 16.53
CA VAL A 807 -11.98 27.74 17.63
C VAL A 807 -10.63 27.26 17.10
N PHE A 808 -9.58 27.36 17.90
CA PHE A 808 -8.30 26.73 17.63
C PHE A 808 -8.39 25.25 17.98
N ALA A 809 -8.29 24.39 16.97
CA ALA A 809 -8.35 22.95 17.10
C ALA A 809 -7.60 22.27 15.94
N ASP A 810 -7.40 20.96 16.05
CA ASP A 810 -6.96 20.14 14.92
C ASP A 810 -8.19 19.65 14.13
N PRO A 811 -8.45 20.20 12.92
CA PRO A 811 -9.63 19.84 12.13
C PRO A 811 -9.59 18.38 11.66
N MET A 812 -8.40 17.81 11.41
CA MET A 812 -8.29 16.42 10.97
C MET A 812 -8.66 15.48 12.10
N ARG A 813 -8.18 15.74 13.32
CA ARG A 813 -8.48 14.90 14.50
C ARG A 813 -9.92 14.99 14.95
N LEU A 814 -10.50 16.20 14.96
CA LEU A 814 -11.94 16.36 15.24
C LEU A 814 -12.79 15.65 14.19
N LYS A 815 -12.46 15.80 12.90
CA LYS A 815 -13.18 15.11 11.82
C LYS A 815 -13.03 13.60 11.92
N GLN A 816 -11.86 13.09 12.32
CA GLN A 816 -11.61 11.66 12.51
C GLN A 816 -12.49 11.05 13.61
N ILE A 817 -12.58 11.70 14.79
CA ILE A 817 -13.47 11.26 15.86
C ILE A 817 -14.94 11.26 15.37
N LEU A 818 -15.39 12.35 14.75
CA LEU A 818 -16.77 12.48 14.31
C LEU A 818 -17.14 11.48 13.20
N LEU A 819 -16.26 11.23 12.24
CA LEU A 819 -16.50 10.24 11.18
C LEU A 819 -16.60 8.83 11.73
N ASN A 820 -15.77 8.45 12.71
CA ASN A 820 -15.85 7.15 13.35
C ASN A 820 -17.17 6.96 14.12
N LEU A 821 -17.59 7.97 14.87
CA LEU A 821 -18.84 7.92 15.64
C LEU A 821 -20.07 7.89 14.73
N VAL A 822 -20.13 8.76 13.73
CA VAL A 822 -21.28 8.82 12.79
C VAL A 822 -21.31 7.60 11.86
N GLY A 823 -20.14 7.11 11.43
CA GLY A 823 -20.04 5.87 10.68
C GLY A 823 -20.57 4.67 11.45
N ASN A 824 -20.21 4.55 12.74
CA ASN A 824 -20.76 3.52 13.63
C ASN A 824 -22.28 3.68 13.79
N ALA A 825 -22.77 4.89 14.04
CA ALA A 825 -24.22 5.16 14.14
C ALA A 825 -24.98 4.69 12.89
N ILE A 826 -24.54 5.09 11.69
CA ILE A 826 -25.17 4.65 10.42
C ILE A 826 -25.04 3.14 10.22
N LYS A 827 -23.92 2.54 10.63
CA LYS A 827 -23.67 1.10 10.49
C LYS A 827 -24.64 0.27 11.34
N TYR A 828 -24.89 0.67 12.58
CA TYR A 828 -25.67 -0.09 13.57
C TYR A 828 -27.14 0.35 13.72
N THR A 829 -27.58 1.37 12.99
CA THR A 829 -29.00 1.72 12.83
C THR A 829 -29.57 1.13 11.55
N GLU A 830 -30.68 0.39 11.66
CA GLU A 830 -31.44 -0.13 10.50
C GLU A 830 -32.61 0.77 10.11
N HIS A 831 -33.31 1.33 11.10
CA HIS A 831 -34.45 2.24 10.91
C HIS A 831 -34.36 3.41 11.90
N GLY A 832 -34.81 4.60 11.49
CA GLY A 832 -34.78 5.82 12.29
C GLY A 832 -33.74 6.83 11.79
N GLY A 833 -32.90 7.34 12.69
CA GLY A 833 -31.99 8.44 12.36
C GLY A 833 -30.78 8.58 13.26
N VAL A 834 -29.84 9.38 12.77
CA VAL A 834 -28.60 9.77 13.45
C VAL A 834 -28.60 11.28 13.62
N GLU A 835 -28.35 11.75 14.85
CA GLU A 835 -28.28 13.17 15.19
C GLU A 835 -26.90 13.52 15.75
N VAL A 836 -26.29 14.57 15.20
CA VAL A 836 -25.02 15.15 15.67
C VAL A 836 -25.31 16.50 16.28
N GLU A 837 -24.96 16.71 17.54
CA GLU A 837 -25.15 17.96 18.27
C GLU A 837 -23.81 18.49 18.80
N VAL A 838 -23.59 19.81 18.67
CA VAL A 838 -22.44 20.50 19.27
C VAL A 838 -22.95 21.55 20.24
N SER A 839 -22.54 21.46 21.51
CA SER A 839 -22.93 22.37 22.60
C SER A 839 -21.73 22.78 23.46
N ARG A 840 -21.91 23.80 24.31
CA ARG A 840 -20.87 24.30 25.23
C ARG A 840 -21.21 23.90 26.67
N ILE A 841 -20.22 23.46 27.45
CA ILE A 841 -20.40 23.20 28.89
C ILE A 841 -20.61 24.53 29.61
N GLY A 842 -21.83 24.75 30.13
CA GLY A 842 -22.21 25.96 30.88
C GLY A 842 -23.61 26.53 30.56
N SER A 843 -24.38 25.96 29.63
CA SER A 843 -25.70 26.50 29.23
C SER A 843 -26.93 25.65 29.61
N ALA A 844 -26.77 24.55 30.35
CA ALA A 844 -27.92 23.76 30.81
C ALA A 844 -27.95 23.58 32.34
N GLY A 845 -28.70 24.45 33.01
CA GLY A 845 -29.35 24.13 34.29
C GLY A 845 -28.74 24.70 35.58
N SER A 846 -28.90 26.00 35.85
CA SER A 846 -29.34 26.47 37.17
C SER A 846 -29.79 27.93 37.12
N VAL A 847 -31.06 28.13 37.49
CA VAL A 847 -31.58 29.43 37.93
C VAL A 847 -30.99 29.67 39.32
N GLY A 848 -30.10 30.65 39.43
CA GLY A 848 -29.48 31.05 40.69
C GLY A 848 -28.76 32.37 40.52
N THR A 849 -29.35 33.43 41.04
CA THR A 849 -28.79 34.78 41.10
C THR A 849 -27.51 34.86 41.93
N ALA A 850 -26.61 35.76 41.49
CA ALA A 850 -25.52 36.45 42.20
C ALA A 850 -24.08 35.90 42.11
N GLY A 851 -23.21 36.76 41.56
CA GLY A 851 -21.73 36.68 41.58
C GLY A 851 -21.15 35.77 40.49
N GLN A 852 -20.24 36.16 39.60
CA GLN A 852 -19.26 37.24 39.61
C GLN A 852 -18.82 37.50 38.16
N GLU A 853 -18.79 38.78 37.81
CA GLU A 853 -17.92 39.32 36.78
C GLU A 853 -16.45 39.08 37.20
N ALA A 854 -15.75 38.16 36.56
CA ALA A 854 -14.29 38.12 36.56
C ALA A 854 -13.75 37.24 35.41
N SER A 855 -12.79 37.79 34.66
CA SER A 855 -11.96 37.17 33.61
C SER A 855 -12.48 37.10 32.16
N VAL A 856 -13.09 38.19 31.67
CA VAL A 856 -12.99 38.55 30.22
C VAL A 856 -11.70 39.35 30.00
N ARG A 857 -10.54 38.77 30.31
CA ARG A 857 -9.18 39.27 29.96
C ARG A 857 -8.15 38.14 30.05
N ASP A 858 -8.36 37.05 29.31
CA ASP A 858 -7.31 36.19 28.77
C ASP A 858 -7.97 35.23 27.76
N GLY A 859 -7.26 34.80 26.73
CA GLY A 859 -7.81 34.08 25.56
C GLY A 859 -8.64 32.83 25.91
N GLY A 860 -9.95 33.02 26.10
CA GLY A 860 -10.83 32.05 26.74
C GLY A 860 -10.86 30.69 26.05
N THR A 861 -10.49 29.66 26.80
CA THR A 861 -10.76 28.26 26.48
C THR A 861 -12.23 27.97 26.74
N ALA A 862 -12.96 27.48 25.73
CA ALA A 862 -14.32 27.00 25.83
C ALA A 862 -14.34 25.48 25.69
N THR A 863 -14.92 24.78 26.67
CA THR A 863 -15.12 23.32 26.57
C THR A 863 -16.37 23.04 25.74
N LEU A 864 -16.17 22.35 24.61
CA LEU A 864 -17.23 21.96 23.70
C LEU A 864 -17.54 20.47 23.85
N VAL A 865 -18.83 20.13 23.79
CA VAL A 865 -19.35 18.77 23.81
C VAL A 865 -19.93 18.45 22.45
N PHE A 866 -19.46 17.35 21.86
CA PHE A 866 -19.96 16.80 20.62
C PHE A 866 -20.72 15.51 20.94
N SER A 867 -22.01 15.48 20.64
CA SER A 867 -22.89 14.33 20.87
C SER A 867 -23.29 13.71 19.54
N VAL A 868 -23.15 12.39 19.41
CA VAL A 868 -23.65 11.62 18.27
C VAL A 868 -24.63 10.59 18.79
N SER A 869 -25.90 10.75 18.45
CA SER A 869 -27.01 9.91 18.89
C SER A 869 -27.56 9.10 17.72
N ASP A 870 -27.81 7.82 17.96
CA ASP A 870 -28.37 6.88 17.00
C ASP A 870 -29.58 6.14 17.59
N THR A 871 -30.51 5.70 16.74
CA THR A 871 -31.69 4.91 17.14
C THR A 871 -31.51 3.41 16.85
N GLY A 872 -30.27 2.93 16.86
CA GLY A 872 -29.91 1.56 16.49
C GLY A 872 -30.09 0.52 17.61
N ILE A 873 -29.38 -0.60 17.47
CA ILE A 873 -29.50 -1.77 18.36
C ILE A 873 -29.03 -1.52 19.80
N GLY A 874 -28.31 -0.42 20.06
CA GLY A 874 -27.72 -0.15 21.38
C GLY A 874 -26.60 -1.12 21.75
N ILE A 875 -25.99 -0.91 22.93
CA ILE A 875 -24.86 -1.67 23.46
C ILE A 875 -25.31 -2.40 24.74
N PRO A 876 -25.15 -3.74 24.81
CA PRO A 876 -25.45 -4.54 25.99
C PRO A 876 -24.65 -4.10 27.23
N GLU A 877 -25.25 -4.22 28.41
CA GLU A 877 -24.66 -3.76 29.68
C GLU A 877 -23.34 -4.48 30.03
N GLU A 878 -23.25 -5.77 29.68
CA GLU A 878 -22.05 -6.61 29.86
C GLU A 878 -20.84 -6.20 29.01
N SER A 879 -21.08 -5.46 27.92
CA SER A 879 -20.02 -5.07 26.98
C SER A 879 -19.59 -3.60 27.14
N ARG A 880 -20.18 -2.86 28.10
CA ARG A 880 -19.93 -1.41 28.24
C ARG A 880 -18.49 -1.06 28.56
N GLU A 881 -17.80 -1.87 29.37
CA GLU A 881 -16.39 -1.63 29.71
C GLU A 881 -15.45 -1.92 28.53
N ALA A 882 -15.79 -2.92 27.70
CA ALA A 882 -14.90 -3.43 26.65
C ALA A 882 -15.02 -2.70 25.30
N VAL A 883 -15.99 -1.78 25.14
CA VAL A 883 -16.26 -1.07 23.86
C VAL A 883 -15.12 -0.13 23.44
N PHE A 884 -14.32 0.37 24.39
CA PHE A 884 -13.14 1.19 24.10
C PHE A 884 -11.83 0.40 24.07
N ASP A 885 -11.87 -0.90 24.33
CA ASP A 885 -10.69 -1.76 24.29
C ASP A 885 -10.25 -1.99 22.84
N SER A 886 -8.94 -2.09 22.65
CA SER A 886 -8.36 -2.27 21.31
C SER A 886 -8.62 -3.70 20.81
N PHE A 887 -9.08 -3.81 19.56
CA PHE A 887 -9.39 -5.09 18.89
C PHE A 887 -10.62 -5.84 19.44
N THR A 888 -11.40 -5.22 20.33
CA THR A 888 -12.62 -5.84 20.85
C THR A 888 -13.79 -5.62 19.89
N GLN A 889 -14.52 -6.70 19.59
CA GLN A 889 -15.77 -6.66 18.83
C GLN A 889 -16.87 -7.27 19.69
N VAL A 890 -17.91 -6.49 19.95
CA VAL A 890 -19.07 -6.96 20.72
C VAL A 890 -19.95 -7.83 19.83
N GLU A 891 -19.99 -9.13 20.08
CA GLU A 891 -20.88 -10.06 19.39
C GLU A 891 -22.33 -9.88 19.87
N CYS A 892 -23.05 -8.91 19.30
CA CYS A 892 -24.50 -8.82 19.50
C CYS A 892 -25.17 -9.94 18.68
N GLY A 893 -25.81 -10.88 19.37
CA GLY A 893 -26.43 -12.08 18.80
C GLY A 893 -27.50 -11.76 17.76
N LEU A 894 -27.09 -11.66 16.48
CA LEU A 894 -27.85 -11.95 15.24
C LEU A 894 -27.15 -11.51 13.94
N THR A 895 -25.91 -10.98 13.94
CA THR A 895 -25.32 -10.46 12.68
C THR A 895 -23.85 -10.83 12.43
N LYS A 896 -23.61 -11.90 11.65
CA LYS A 896 -22.39 -12.08 10.83
C LYS A 896 -22.23 -11.03 9.71
N LYS A 897 -23.03 -9.95 9.72
CA LYS A 897 -23.14 -8.97 8.62
C LYS A 897 -22.18 -7.77 8.72
N TYR A 898 -21.53 -7.55 9.87
CA TYR A 898 -20.87 -6.25 10.15
C TYR A 898 -19.50 -6.38 10.82
N ALA A 899 -18.57 -7.17 10.25
CA ALA A 899 -17.19 -7.25 10.74
C ALA A 899 -16.48 -5.87 10.66
N GLY A 900 -15.87 -5.44 11.76
CA GLY A 900 -15.03 -4.23 11.85
C GLY A 900 -13.62 -4.59 12.33
N THR A 901 -12.79 -3.61 12.70
CA THR A 901 -11.44 -3.85 13.28
C THR A 901 -11.43 -3.82 14.81
N GLY A 902 -12.48 -3.27 15.44
CA GLY A 902 -12.50 -3.00 16.88
C GLY A 902 -11.54 -1.89 17.32
N LEU A 903 -10.95 -1.12 16.40
CA LEU A 903 -9.98 -0.05 16.72
C LEU A 903 -10.60 1.35 16.76
N GLY A 904 -11.72 1.57 16.08
CA GLY A 904 -12.27 2.92 15.87
C GLY A 904 -12.55 3.69 17.17
N LEU A 905 -13.20 3.06 18.16
CA LEU A 905 -13.53 3.70 19.43
C LEU A 905 -12.31 3.85 20.35
N ALA A 906 -11.38 2.90 20.34
CA ALA A 906 -10.11 3.00 21.04
C ALA A 906 -9.26 4.18 20.51
N ILE A 907 -9.24 4.38 19.19
CA ILE A 907 -8.60 5.54 18.54
C ILE A 907 -9.31 6.84 18.96
N CYS A 908 -10.65 6.88 18.95
CA CYS A 908 -11.40 8.06 19.39
C CYS A 908 -11.05 8.46 20.84
N LYS A 909 -10.98 7.50 21.76
CA LYS A 909 -10.61 7.75 23.17
C LYS A 909 -9.20 8.34 23.29
N LYS A 910 -8.22 7.77 22.60
CA LYS A 910 -6.86 8.31 22.65
C LYS A 910 -6.71 9.67 21.97
N ILE A 911 -7.40 9.93 20.86
CA ILE A 911 -7.38 11.26 20.20
C ILE A 911 -8.07 12.31 21.09
N ALA A 912 -9.20 11.97 21.72
CA ALA A 912 -9.86 12.86 22.66
C ALA A 912 -8.93 13.23 23.83
N GLY A 913 -8.22 12.24 24.39
CA GLY A 913 -7.19 12.46 25.42
C GLY A 913 -6.04 13.36 24.95
N LEU A 914 -5.55 13.18 23.71
CA LEU A 914 -4.52 14.05 23.12
C LEU A 914 -5.00 15.51 22.93
N LEU A 915 -6.30 15.72 22.71
CA LEU A 915 -6.92 17.05 22.66
C LEU A 915 -7.23 17.62 24.05
N GLY A 916 -6.77 16.98 25.13
CA GLY A 916 -7.04 17.38 26.51
C GLY A 916 -8.50 17.15 26.94
N GLY A 917 -9.21 16.28 26.22
CA GLY A 917 -10.62 15.96 26.40
C GLY A 917 -10.87 14.53 26.86
N ASP A 918 -12.15 14.15 26.90
CA ASP A 918 -12.56 12.77 27.24
C ASP A 918 -13.78 12.35 26.40
N ILE A 919 -14.03 11.05 26.27
CA ILE A 919 -15.17 10.46 25.57
C ILE A 919 -15.96 9.54 26.49
N SER A 920 -17.28 9.72 26.50
CA SER A 920 -18.25 8.90 27.23
C SER A 920 -19.38 8.47 26.30
N PHE A 921 -20.23 7.54 26.75
CA PHE A 921 -21.41 7.14 26.01
C PHE A 921 -22.54 6.72 26.95
N GLU A 922 -23.76 6.85 26.46
CA GLU A 922 -24.98 6.33 27.07
C GLU A 922 -25.64 5.40 26.04
N SER A 923 -25.96 4.17 26.42
CA SER A 923 -26.60 3.24 25.50
C SER A 923 -27.53 2.27 26.22
N ARG A 924 -28.65 1.96 25.55
CA ARG A 924 -29.65 1.00 25.98
C ARG A 924 -29.95 0.06 24.83
N GLU A 925 -29.85 -1.24 25.09
CA GLU A 925 -30.14 -2.27 24.10
C GLU A 925 -31.56 -2.09 23.52
N GLY A 926 -31.66 -2.07 22.20
CA GLY A 926 -32.89 -1.83 21.43
C GLY A 926 -33.38 -0.38 21.36
N GLN A 927 -32.74 0.59 22.03
CA GLN A 927 -33.13 2.00 22.03
C GLN A 927 -32.08 2.94 21.41
N GLY A 928 -30.91 2.42 21.04
CA GLY A 928 -29.82 3.16 20.42
C GLY A 928 -28.72 3.61 21.39
N SER A 929 -27.73 4.32 20.87
CA SER A 929 -26.57 4.82 21.63
C SER A 929 -26.37 6.32 21.44
N THR A 930 -25.77 6.96 22.43
CA THR A 930 -25.33 8.36 22.36
C THR A 930 -23.89 8.44 22.84
N PHE A 931 -22.97 8.74 21.93
CA PHE A 931 -21.57 8.98 22.25
C PHE A 931 -21.31 10.47 22.41
N ARG A 932 -20.65 10.87 23.50
CA ARG A 932 -20.31 12.27 23.78
C ARG A 932 -18.82 12.40 24.00
N PHE A 933 -18.15 13.27 23.25
CA PHE A 933 -16.77 13.65 23.56
C PHE A 933 -16.69 15.14 23.86
N GLN A 934 -15.91 15.47 24.88
CA GLN A 934 -15.71 16.82 25.37
C GLN A 934 -14.26 17.25 25.15
N VAL A 935 -14.03 18.44 24.62
CA VAL A 935 -12.68 18.96 24.35
C VAL A 935 -12.56 20.44 24.73
N PRO A 936 -11.53 20.83 25.51
CA PRO A 936 -11.25 22.24 25.81
C PRO A 936 -10.57 22.90 24.60
N LEU A 937 -11.25 23.87 23.98
CA LEU A 937 -10.75 24.53 22.77
C LEU A 937 -10.62 26.04 22.97
N ARG A 938 -9.51 26.63 22.51
CA ARG A 938 -9.30 28.08 22.59
C ARG A 938 -10.19 28.80 21.58
N VAL A 939 -10.91 29.82 22.01
CA VAL A 939 -11.76 30.61 21.12
C VAL A 939 -10.92 31.58 20.28
N ASP A 940 -11.16 31.64 18.98
CA ASP A 940 -10.58 32.67 18.12
C ASP A 940 -11.36 33.98 18.26
N VAL A 941 -10.83 34.91 19.07
CA VAL A 941 -11.46 36.19 19.41
C VAL A 941 -11.18 37.28 18.37
N GLN A 942 -10.25 37.08 17.43
CA GLN A 942 -9.80 38.14 16.51
C GLN A 942 -10.83 38.53 15.44
N THR A 943 -11.94 37.79 15.30
CA THR A 943 -13.00 38.11 14.33
C THR A 943 -14.30 38.66 14.94
N ALA A 944 -14.38 38.80 16.28
CA ALA A 944 -15.56 39.39 16.92
C ALA A 944 -15.71 40.91 16.67
N GLN A 945 -14.64 41.62 16.35
CA GLN A 945 -14.66 43.07 16.05
C GLN A 945 -14.80 43.43 14.56
N ALA A 946 -14.64 42.47 13.63
CA ALA A 946 -14.83 42.70 12.20
C ALA A 946 -16.29 42.51 11.74
N ALA A 947 -17.18 42.03 12.63
CA ALA A 947 -18.59 41.76 12.31
C ALA A 947 -19.52 42.99 12.43
N ALA A 948 -19.00 44.16 12.83
CA ALA A 948 -19.80 45.37 13.10
C ALA A 948 -19.71 46.47 12.01
N CYS A 949 -18.94 46.29 10.93
CA CYS A 949 -18.91 47.24 9.82
C CYS A 949 -18.83 46.52 8.47
N GLY A 950 -19.94 46.53 7.73
CA GLY A 950 -20.03 45.96 6.37
C GLY A 950 -21.23 45.05 6.15
N ARG A 951 -22.45 45.57 6.40
CA ARG A 951 -23.69 44.98 5.86
C ARG A 951 -24.13 45.83 4.67
N GLU A 952 -23.83 45.35 3.47
CA GLU A 952 -24.61 45.43 2.24
C GLU A 952 -23.81 44.66 1.16
N ASP A 953 -24.50 43.96 0.25
CA ASP A 953 -23.96 43.04 -0.78
C ASP A 953 -23.46 41.64 -0.40
N ARG A 954 -24.35 40.76 0.08
CA ARG A 954 -24.22 39.29 -0.10
C ARG A 954 -25.56 38.55 -0.30
N GLN A 955 -26.47 39.13 -1.10
CA GLN A 955 -27.59 38.40 -1.70
C GLN A 955 -27.43 38.36 -3.23
N SER A 956 -26.37 37.69 -3.70
CA SER A 956 -26.30 37.08 -5.04
C SER A 956 -24.93 36.41 -5.18
N ARG A 957 -24.85 35.13 -4.80
CA ARG A 957 -23.88 34.19 -5.36
C ARG A 957 -24.47 32.79 -5.20
N ALA A 958 -25.38 32.51 -6.13
CA ALA A 958 -25.73 31.16 -6.49
C ALA A 958 -24.45 30.36 -6.83
N MET A 959 -24.52 29.06 -6.59
CA MET A 959 -23.63 28.00 -7.09
C MET A 959 -22.82 28.43 -8.33
N PRO A 960 -21.49 28.27 -8.35
CA PRO A 960 -20.77 28.23 -9.62
C PRO A 960 -21.23 26.95 -10.34
N GLY A 961 -22.12 27.12 -11.31
CA GLY A 961 -22.36 26.11 -12.32
C GLY A 961 -21.07 25.89 -13.13
N SER A 962 -20.84 24.63 -13.48
CA SER A 962 -20.28 24.19 -14.76
C SER A 962 -19.86 25.34 -15.69
N GLY A 963 -18.57 25.68 -15.72
CA GLY A 963 -18.06 26.77 -16.55
C GLY A 963 -16.59 27.13 -16.39
N GLU A 964 -15.72 26.24 -15.92
CA GLU A 964 -14.28 26.50 -15.96
C GLU A 964 -13.72 26.15 -17.35
N ARG A 965 -12.97 27.09 -17.94
CA ARG A 965 -12.31 26.91 -19.24
C ARG A 965 -11.27 25.79 -19.17
N PRO A 966 -10.99 25.08 -20.28
CA PRO A 966 -9.98 24.04 -20.34
C PRO A 966 -8.59 24.59 -19.98
N LEU A 967 -8.03 24.16 -18.84
CA LEU A 967 -6.64 24.46 -18.43
C LEU A 967 -5.64 23.56 -19.18
N ARG A 968 -4.44 24.06 -19.46
CA ARG A 968 -3.29 23.28 -19.91
C ARG A 968 -2.47 22.80 -18.71
N VAL A 969 -2.53 21.51 -18.43
CA VAL A 969 -1.91 20.88 -17.27
C VAL A 969 -0.71 20.02 -17.70
N LEU A 970 0.44 20.20 -17.07
CA LEU A 970 1.58 19.30 -17.23
C LEU A 970 1.63 18.32 -16.06
N VAL A 971 1.50 17.02 -16.31
CA VAL A 971 1.61 15.95 -15.31
C VAL A 971 2.98 15.30 -15.40
N VAL A 972 3.75 15.37 -14.32
CA VAL A 972 5.10 14.77 -14.22
C VAL A 972 5.07 13.67 -13.17
N GLU A 973 5.16 12.42 -13.62
CA GLU A 973 5.02 11.22 -12.79
C GLU A 973 5.80 10.08 -13.44
N ASP A 974 6.55 9.28 -12.67
CA ASP A 974 7.41 8.21 -13.19
C ASP A 974 6.67 6.89 -13.44
N ASN A 975 5.61 6.62 -12.67
CA ASN A 975 4.77 5.45 -12.81
C ASN A 975 3.75 5.63 -13.94
N ARG A 976 3.87 4.79 -14.98
CA ARG A 976 2.99 4.79 -16.15
C ARG A 976 1.50 4.66 -15.82
N ILE A 977 1.14 3.88 -14.79
CA ILE A 977 -0.26 3.67 -14.39
C ILE A 977 -0.83 4.96 -13.79
N ASN A 978 -0.07 5.63 -12.92
CA ASN A 978 -0.46 6.90 -12.32
C ASN A 978 -0.55 8.03 -13.36
N ARG A 979 0.37 8.05 -14.35
CA ARG A 979 0.30 8.96 -15.50
C ARG A 979 -1.00 8.78 -16.29
N MET A 980 -1.31 7.54 -16.66
CA MET A 980 -2.53 7.22 -17.42
C MET A 980 -3.79 7.60 -16.64
N PHE A 981 -3.83 7.34 -15.34
CA PHE A 981 -4.94 7.72 -14.46
C PHE A 981 -5.13 9.24 -14.38
N ALA A 982 -4.05 10.00 -14.15
CA ALA A 982 -4.11 11.45 -14.07
C ALA A 982 -4.49 12.10 -15.40
N GLU A 983 -3.98 11.56 -16.52
CA GLU A 983 -4.31 12.00 -17.87
C GLU A 983 -5.78 11.76 -18.20
N ASP A 984 -6.31 10.57 -17.92
CA ASP A 984 -7.71 10.23 -18.17
C ASP A 984 -8.67 11.04 -17.29
N LEU A 985 -8.36 11.22 -16.00
CA LEU A 985 -9.15 12.01 -15.06
C LEU A 985 -9.24 13.48 -15.48
N LEU A 986 -8.11 14.11 -15.80
CA LEU A 986 -8.06 15.52 -16.20
C LEU A 986 -8.68 15.74 -17.58
N SER A 987 -8.43 14.84 -18.53
CA SER A 987 -8.98 14.93 -19.89
C SER A 987 -10.49 14.73 -19.90
N SER A 988 -11.00 13.80 -19.08
CA SER A 988 -12.44 13.55 -18.91
C SER A 988 -13.19 14.75 -18.29
N ASN A 989 -12.48 15.63 -17.58
CA ASN A 989 -13.02 16.90 -17.06
C ASN A 989 -12.77 18.10 -17.98
N GLY A 990 -12.28 17.87 -19.20
CA GLY A 990 -12.14 18.90 -20.24
C GLY A 990 -10.82 19.68 -20.22
N HIS A 991 -9.83 19.30 -19.41
CA HIS A 991 -8.50 19.94 -19.42
C HIS A 991 -7.61 19.38 -20.54
N ALA A 992 -6.67 20.18 -21.04
CA ALA A 992 -5.65 19.74 -21.98
C ALA A 992 -4.42 19.28 -21.19
N VAL A 993 -4.07 18.00 -21.27
CA VAL A 993 -3.01 17.40 -20.44
C VAL A 993 -1.80 17.08 -21.31
N ALA A 994 -0.61 17.41 -20.82
CA ALA A 994 0.66 16.87 -21.31
C ALA A 994 1.33 16.08 -20.19
N THR A 995 2.07 15.03 -20.54
CA THR A 995 2.72 14.14 -19.56
C THR A 995 4.24 14.17 -19.70
N ALA A 996 4.96 13.96 -18.60
CA ALA A 996 6.42 13.80 -18.58
C ALA A 996 6.83 12.74 -17.55
N GLU A 997 7.92 12.02 -17.78
CA GLU A 997 8.32 10.87 -16.95
C GLU A 997 9.31 11.23 -15.82
N ASN A 998 9.94 12.41 -15.89
CA ASN A 998 10.91 12.89 -14.91
C ASN A 998 11.06 14.42 -14.96
N GLY A 999 11.77 14.99 -13.97
CA GLY A 999 11.98 16.43 -13.87
C GLY A 999 12.73 17.06 -15.05
N ALA A 1000 13.63 16.34 -15.72
CA ALA A 1000 14.39 16.86 -16.85
C ALA A 1000 13.52 16.99 -18.12
N GLU A 1001 12.65 16.01 -18.37
CA GLU A 1001 11.66 16.10 -19.45
C GLU A 1001 10.65 17.22 -19.19
N ALA A 1002 10.24 17.41 -17.93
CA ALA A 1002 9.36 18.50 -17.54
C ALA A 1002 9.97 19.88 -17.87
N LEU A 1003 11.26 20.09 -17.57
CA LEU A 1003 11.98 21.32 -17.94
C LEU A 1003 12.06 21.51 -19.47
N ALA A 1004 12.36 20.45 -20.22
CA ALA A 1004 12.44 20.51 -21.68
C ALA A 1004 11.10 20.89 -22.33
N ARG A 1005 9.96 20.48 -21.74
CA ARG A 1005 8.63 20.85 -22.20
C ARG A 1005 8.23 22.25 -21.77
N LEU A 1006 8.51 22.64 -20.52
CA LEU A 1006 8.26 24.00 -20.02
C LEU A 1006 9.05 25.08 -20.79
N ALA A 1007 10.20 24.73 -21.36
CA ALA A 1007 10.96 25.63 -22.22
C ALA A 1007 10.34 25.84 -23.61
N ARG A 1008 9.46 24.92 -24.06
CA ARG A 1008 8.84 24.95 -25.39
C ARG A 1008 7.38 25.39 -25.34
N GLU A 1009 6.70 25.13 -24.24
CA GLU A 1009 5.26 25.27 -24.09
C GLU A 1009 4.89 25.93 -22.75
N ALA A 1010 3.89 26.81 -22.78
CA ALA A 1010 3.31 27.40 -21.58
C ALA A 1010 2.18 26.53 -21.02
N PHE A 1011 2.24 26.25 -19.72
CA PHE A 1011 1.22 25.49 -18.97
C PHE A 1011 0.59 26.38 -17.90
N ASP A 1012 -0.69 26.14 -17.61
CA ASP A 1012 -1.44 26.87 -16.58
C ASP A 1012 -1.16 26.32 -15.17
N VAL A 1013 -0.81 25.04 -15.07
CA VAL A 1013 -0.41 24.37 -13.83
C VAL A 1013 0.44 23.14 -14.12
N VAL A 1014 1.43 22.88 -13.26
CA VAL A 1014 2.29 21.70 -13.29
C VAL A 1014 1.99 20.84 -12.06
N LEU A 1015 1.62 19.58 -12.29
CA LEU A 1015 1.51 18.55 -11.27
C LEU A 1015 2.81 17.76 -11.25
N MET A 1016 3.56 17.85 -10.16
CA MET A 1016 4.93 17.37 -10.10
C MET A 1016 5.08 16.31 -9.01
N ASP A 1017 5.33 15.06 -9.37
CA ASP A 1017 5.72 14.06 -8.38
C ASP A 1017 7.06 14.43 -7.73
N ILE A 1018 7.16 14.26 -6.42
CA ILE A 1018 8.32 14.71 -5.65
C ILE A 1018 9.45 13.69 -5.73
N GLN A 1019 9.13 12.39 -5.74
CA GLN A 1019 10.10 11.31 -5.78
C GLN A 1019 10.12 10.67 -7.17
N MET A 1020 11.06 11.07 -8.02
CA MET A 1020 11.23 10.52 -9.38
C MET A 1020 12.71 10.28 -9.70
N PRO A 1021 13.05 9.28 -10.54
CA PRO A 1021 14.40 9.02 -11.00
C PRO A 1021 14.93 10.13 -11.94
N VAL A 1022 16.25 10.14 -12.14
CA VAL A 1022 17.01 11.11 -12.98
C VAL A 1022 17.06 12.53 -12.41
N MET A 1023 15.91 13.16 -12.18
CA MET A 1023 15.79 14.48 -11.56
C MET A 1023 14.54 14.51 -10.68
N ASP A 1024 14.74 14.71 -9.38
CA ASP A 1024 13.65 14.76 -8.40
C ASP A 1024 12.78 16.02 -8.56
N GLY A 1025 11.55 15.97 -8.04
CA GLY A 1025 10.57 17.05 -8.21
C GLY A 1025 10.99 18.36 -7.53
N LEU A 1026 11.82 18.33 -6.49
CA LEU A 1026 12.31 19.53 -5.81
C LEU A 1026 13.45 20.20 -6.59
N ALA A 1027 14.34 19.41 -7.18
CA ALA A 1027 15.39 19.88 -8.07
C ALA A 1027 14.76 20.51 -9.33
N ALA A 1028 13.74 19.86 -9.91
CA ALA A 1028 12.96 20.42 -11.01
C ALA A 1028 12.26 21.72 -10.62
N THR A 1029 11.59 21.76 -9.45
CA THR A 1029 10.93 22.98 -8.95
C THR A 1029 11.92 24.13 -8.77
N ARG A 1030 13.09 23.88 -8.16
CA ARG A 1030 14.14 24.91 -8.01
C ARG A 1030 14.67 25.40 -9.36
N ALA A 1031 14.82 24.51 -10.34
CA ALA A 1031 15.24 24.88 -11.69
C ALA A 1031 14.19 25.75 -12.41
N ILE A 1032 12.90 25.43 -12.26
CA ILE A 1032 11.78 26.24 -12.79
C ILE A 1032 11.78 27.62 -12.12
N ARG A 1033 11.90 27.69 -10.79
CA ARG A 1033 11.95 28.95 -10.04
C ARG A 1033 13.19 29.78 -10.31
N GLY A 1034 14.30 29.14 -10.68
CA GLY A 1034 15.54 29.80 -11.08
C GLY A 1034 15.46 30.48 -12.46
N GLY A 1035 14.39 30.30 -13.23
CA GLY A 1035 14.19 30.95 -14.53
C GLY A 1035 15.20 30.53 -15.60
N HIS A 1036 15.82 29.36 -15.45
CA HIS A 1036 16.76 28.83 -16.44
C HIS A 1036 16.04 28.53 -17.77
N ASP A 1037 16.71 28.81 -18.88
CA ASP A 1037 16.27 28.48 -20.26
C ASP A 1037 14.93 29.09 -20.71
N GLY A 1038 14.54 30.24 -20.15
CA GLY A 1038 13.34 30.99 -20.59
C GLY A 1038 12.02 30.43 -20.05
N ILE A 1039 12.09 29.52 -19.08
CA ILE A 1039 10.93 28.96 -18.39
C ILE A 1039 10.32 30.02 -17.47
N ASP A 1040 8.99 30.16 -17.50
CA ASP A 1040 8.26 31.07 -16.63
C ASP A 1040 8.36 30.62 -15.15
N PRO A 1041 9.08 31.36 -14.28
CA PRO A 1041 9.23 30.99 -12.88
C PRO A 1041 7.94 31.19 -12.08
N SER A 1042 6.91 31.81 -12.64
CA SER A 1042 5.61 32.06 -11.99
C SER A 1042 4.56 30.97 -12.23
N VAL A 1043 4.87 29.97 -13.07
CA VAL A 1043 3.96 28.85 -13.35
C VAL A 1043 3.57 28.14 -12.06
N PRO A 1044 2.26 27.91 -11.78
CA PRO A 1044 1.83 27.18 -10.61
C PRO A 1044 2.37 25.74 -10.59
N ILE A 1045 3.08 25.35 -9.53
CA ILE A 1045 3.59 23.97 -9.35
C ILE A 1045 2.94 23.36 -8.11
N ILE A 1046 2.18 22.28 -8.32
CA ILE A 1046 1.52 21.50 -7.27
C ILE A 1046 2.26 20.16 -7.14
N GLY A 1047 2.87 19.94 -5.98
CA GLY A 1047 3.64 18.72 -5.71
C GLY A 1047 2.74 17.53 -5.38
N LEU A 1048 2.99 16.36 -5.97
CA LEU A 1048 2.35 15.10 -5.59
C LEU A 1048 3.28 14.37 -4.60
N SER A 1049 2.82 14.11 -3.38
CA SER A 1049 3.63 13.46 -2.33
C SER A 1049 2.98 12.20 -1.78
N ALA A 1050 3.77 11.14 -1.57
CA ALA A 1050 3.35 9.92 -0.87
C ALA A 1050 3.33 10.07 0.67
N TYR A 1051 3.98 11.11 1.22
CA TYR A 1051 4.09 11.39 2.65
C TYR A 1051 3.52 12.78 2.99
N ALA A 1052 2.68 12.82 4.03
CA ALA A 1052 2.18 14.05 4.63
C ALA A 1052 2.80 14.21 6.03
N LEU A 1053 4.05 14.68 6.10
CA LEU A 1053 4.74 15.09 7.33
C LEU A 1053 5.08 16.59 7.25
N ASP A 1054 4.92 17.34 8.35
CA ASP A 1054 5.15 18.81 8.35
C ASP A 1054 6.58 19.23 8.04
N ARG A 1055 7.57 18.42 8.43
CA ARG A 1055 8.98 18.69 8.09
C ARG A 1055 9.25 18.65 6.59
N GLU A 1056 8.39 18.01 5.80
CA GLU A 1056 8.49 17.99 4.35
C GLU A 1056 7.77 19.18 3.72
N ARG A 1057 6.68 19.68 4.34
CA ARG A 1057 5.97 20.87 3.88
C ARG A 1057 6.85 22.12 3.88
N GLU A 1058 7.65 22.35 4.94
CA GLU A 1058 8.61 23.45 4.97
C GLU A 1058 9.65 23.32 3.86
N ARG A 1059 10.21 22.11 3.63
CA ARG A 1059 11.13 21.83 2.52
C ARG A 1059 10.50 22.05 1.14
N PHE A 1060 9.21 21.78 0.99
CA PHE A 1060 8.47 21.92 -0.28
C PHE A 1060 8.17 23.39 -0.58
N LEU A 1061 7.79 24.17 0.44
CA LEU A 1061 7.59 25.61 0.33
C LEU A 1061 8.93 26.35 0.10
N ASP A 1062 10.00 25.96 0.81
CA ASP A 1062 11.35 26.50 0.59
C ASP A 1062 11.90 26.19 -0.82
N ALA A 1063 11.45 25.09 -1.44
CA ALA A 1063 11.79 24.75 -2.82
C ALA A 1063 10.96 25.53 -3.86
N GLY A 1064 9.90 26.22 -3.43
CA GLY A 1064 9.08 27.10 -4.27
C GLY A 1064 7.78 26.48 -4.82
N LEU A 1065 7.26 25.41 -4.22
CA LEU A 1065 5.95 24.82 -4.61
C LEU A 1065 4.77 25.73 -4.20
N ASP A 1066 3.76 25.85 -5.06
CA ASP A 1066 2.55 26.65 -4.81
C ASP A 1066 1.45 25.88 -4.07
N GLY A 1067 1.55 24.55 -4.07
CA GLY A 1067 0.64 23.65 -3.37
C GLY A 1067 1.17 22.22 -3.37
N TYR A 1068 0.48 21.32 -2.67
CA TYR A 1068 0.75 19.89 -2.74
C TYR A 1068 -0.54 19.09 -2.59
N ILE A 1069 -0.57 17.90 -3.20
CA ILE A 1069 -1.64 16.92 -3.11
C ILE A 1069 -1.03 15.61 -2.61
N THR A 1070 -1.68 15.01 -1.61
CA THR A 1070 -1.27 13.72 -1.06
C THR A 1070 -1.76 12.59 -1.95
N LYS A 1071 -0.89 11.62 -2.28
CA LYS A 1071 -1.29 10.38 -2.95
C LYS A 1071 -1.93 9.41 -1.93
N PRO A 1072 -3.05 8.74 -2.24
CA PRO A 1072 -3.76 8.74 -3.52
C PRO A 1072 -4.59 10.02 -3.76
N VAL A 1073 -4.62 10.47 -5.02
CA VAL A 1073 -5.28 11.70 -5.45
C VAL A 1073 -6.79 11.58 -5.29
N ASN A 1074 -7.38 12.30 -4.35
CA ASN A 1074 -8.83 12.45 -4.25
C ASN A 1074 -9.28 13.55 -5.22
N ILE A 1075 -10.20 13.19 -6.14
CA ILE A 1075 -10.72 14.04 -7.22
C ILE A 1075 -11.25 15.38 -6.68
N GLU A 1076 -11.95 15.40 -5.55
CA GLU A 1076 -12.47 16.64 -4.96
C GLU A 1076 -11.35 17.54 -4.43
N SER A 1077 -10.38 16.96 -3.70
CA SER A 1077 -9.23 17.70 -3.17
C SER A 1077 -8.28 18.22 -4.26
N PHE A 1078 -8.25 17.51 -5.39
CA PHE A 1078 -7.45 17.84 -6.56
C PHE A 1078 -7.94 19.11 -7.24
N PHE A 1079 -9.25 19.20 -7.53
CA PHE A 1079 -9.84 20.41 -8.11
C PHE A 1079 -9.78 21.59 -7.14
N GLU A 1080 -9.97 21.35 -5.83
CA GLU A 1080 -9.84 22.42 -4.83
C GLU A 1080 -8.42 23.02 -4.78
N ALA A 1081 -7.38 22.17 -4.85
CA ALA A 1081 -5.99 22.60 -4.86
C ALA A 1081 -5.64 23.36 -6.16
N VAL A 1082 -6.11 22.88 -7.30
CA VAL A 1082 -5.91 23.53 -8.61
C VAL A 1082 -6.64 24.89 -8.66
N SER A 1083 -7.90 24.97 -8.25
CA SER A 1083 -8.66 26.22 -8.22
C SER A 1083 -8.05 27.24 -7.24
N ARG A 1084 -7.54 26.79 -6.09
CA ARG A 1084 -6.85 27.68 -5.12
C ARG A 1084 -5.51 28.20 -5.65
N ALA A 1085 -4.74 27.38 -6.37
CA ALA A 1085 -3.46 27.80 -6.95
C ALA A 1085 -3.63 28.83 -8.09
N ILE A 1086 -4.78 28.80 -8.77
CA ILE A 1086 -5.11 29.68 -9.90
C ILE A 1086 -5.82 30.98 -9.44
N GLN A 1087 -6.47 30.99 -8.27
CA GLN A 1087 -7.14 32.17 -7.73
C GLN A 1087 -6.15 33.27 -7.30
N GLY A 1088 -6.13 34.38 -8.05
CA GLY A 1088 -5.41 35.61 -7.67
C GLY A 1088 -4.22 35.99 -8.56
N ARG A 1089 -3.93 35.24 -9.63
CA ARG A 1089 -2.86 35.57 -10.58
C ARG A 1089 -3.42 36.15 -11.88
N THR A 1090 -3.18 37.45 -12.11
CA THR A 1090 -3.47 38.11 -13.38
C THR A 1090 -2.41 37.78 -14.42
N ARG A 1091 -2.86 37.24 -15.56
CA ARG A 1091 -2.08 36.85 -16.74
C ARG A 1091 -1.12 37.95 -17.21
N PRO A 1092 0.16 37.65 -17.54
CA PRO A 1092 0.98 38.52 -18.38
C PRO A 1092 0.35 38.60 -19.77
N ALA A 1093 0.12 39.82 -20.26
CA ALA A 1093 -0.53 40.08 -21.55
C ALA A 1093 0.12 39.29 -22.70
N ASP A 1094 -0.74 38.74 -23.56
CA ASP A 1094 -0.33 38.00 -24.77
C ASP A 1094 0.69 38.79 -25.59
N PRO A 1095 1.79 38.16 -26.05
CA PRO A 1095 2.58 38.73 -27.13
C PRO A 1095 1.71 38.81 -28.39
N PRO A 1096 1.90 39.84 -29.23
CA PRO A 1096 0.98 40.16 -30.31
C PRO A 1096 0.89 39.00 -31.29
N ALA A 1097 -0.34 38.56 -31.55
CA ALA A 1097 -0.68 37.63 -32.61
C ALA A 1097 -0.11 38.16 -33.93
N ARG A 1098 0.96 37.53 -34.43
CA ARG A 1098 1.32 37.63 -35.83
C ARG A 1098 0.20 36.96 -36.61
N ALA A 1099 -0.63 37.79 -37.22
CA ALA A 1099 -1.57 37.39 -38.24
C ALA A 1099 -0.82 36.66 -39.36
N THR A 1100 -0.92 35.33 -39.37
CA THR A 1100 -0.80 34.55 -40.61
C THR A 1100 -2.22 34.32 -41.11
N ALA A 1101 -2.58 35.13 -42.09
CA ALA A 1101 -3.82 35.06 -42.82
C ALA A 1101 -4.09 33.63 -43.31
N ALA A 1102 -5.29 33.11 -43.01
CA ALA A 1102 -5.84 31.98 -43.75
C ALA A 1102 -5.97 32.40 -45.22
N PRO A 1103 -5.47 31.61 -46.19
CA PRO A 1103 -5.73 31.89 -47.59
C PRO A 1103 -7.21 31.57 -47.86
N ALA A 1104 -7.96 32.62 -48.19
CA ALA A 1104 -9.26 32.53 -48.81
C ALA A 1104 -9.08 32.06 -50.26
N VAL A 1105 -9.46 30.82 -50.57
CA VAL A 1105 -9.94 30.41 -51.89
C VAL A 1105 -11.04 29.37 -51.69
N LEU A 1106 -12.26 29.77 -52.05
CA LEU A 1106 -13.37 28.89 -52.39
C LEU A 1106 -13.02 28.11 -53.65
N ASP A 1107 -13.19 26.79 -53.63
CA ASP A 1107 -13.62 26.04 -54.82
C ASP A 1107 -14.57 24.92 -54.35
N ASP A 1108 -15.83 25.10 -54.74
CA ASP A 1108 -16.94 24.14 -54.89
C ASP A 1108 -17.27 23.11 -53.77
N PRO A 1109 -18.42 23.24 -53.06
CA PRO A 1109 -18.93 22.22 -52.13
C PRO A 1109 -19.10 20.82 -52.76
N GLN A 1110 -19.20 20.71 -54.08
CA GLN A 1110 -19.30 19.43 -54.78
C GLN A 1110 -17.95 18.68 -54.88
N GLN A 1111 -16.79 19.35 -54.73
CA GLN A 1111 -15.48 18.66 -54.72
C GLN A 1111 -15.07 18.11 -53.34
N ALA A 1112 -15.68 18.59 -52.24
CA ALA A 1112 -15.44 18.07 -50.90
C ALA A 1112 -15.98 16.63 -50.70
N GLN A 1113 -16.94 16.20 -51.52
CA GLN A 1113 -17.57 14.88 -51.42
C GLN A 1113 -16.65 13.71 -51.82
N ASP A 1114 -15.57 13.95 -52.59
CA ASP A 1114 -14.65 12.93 -53.10
C ASP A 1114 -13.29 12.85 -52.37
N THR A 1115 -13.11 13.61 -51.28
CA THR A 1115 -11.79 13.69 -50.60
C THR A 1115 -11.55 12.56 -49.59
N VAL A 1116 -12.63 11.97 -49.08
CA VAL A 1116 -12.68 10.98 -48.00
C VAL A 1116 -13.58 9.83 -48.44
N ASP A 1117 -13.12 8.58 -48.34
CA ASP A 1117 -13.91 7.42 -48.72
C ASP A 1117 -15.07 7.19 -47.73
N ARG A 1118 -16.23 7.79 -48.04
CA ARG A 1118 -17.46 7.69 -47.24
C ARG A 1118 -17.99 6.26 -47.12
N GLN A 1119 -17.83 5.43 -48.17
CA GLN A 1119 -18.26 4.03 -48.10
C GLN A 1119 -17.32 3.21 -47.20
N GLY A 1120 -16.02 3.48 -47.25
CA GLY A 1120 -15.02 2.95 -46.33
C GLY A 1120 -15.30 3.34 -44.87
N LEU A 1121 -15.61 4.62 -44.61
CA LEU A 1121 -15.98 5.09 -43.27
C LEU A 1121 -17.26 4.43 -42.72
N VAL A 1122 -18.30 4.25 -43.56
CA VAL A 1122 -19.51 3.51 -43.16
C VAL A 1122 -19.21 2.03 -42.93
N ALA A 1123 -18.37 1.40 -43.75
CA ALA A 1123 -18.01 -0.01 -43.57
C ALA A 1123 -17.16 -0.25 -42.32
N GLN A 1124 -16.20 0.64 -42.05
CA GLN A 1124 -15.24 0.54 -40.95
C GLN A 1124 -15.84 0.99 -39.60
N TYR A 1125 -16.71 2.01 -39.61
CA TYR A 1125 -17.23 2.65 -38.40
C TYR A 1125 -18.76 2.68 -38.31
N GLY A 1126 -19.50 2.04 -39.22
CA GLY A 1126 -20.96 2.16 -39.34
C GLY A 1126 -21.80 1.73 -38.14
N LYS A 1127 -21.25 0.93 -37.21
CA LYS A 1127 -21.86 0.59 -35.91
C LYS A 1127 -21.18 1.26 -34.71
N LYS A 1128 -20.09 2.01 -34.93
CA LYS A 1128 -19.23 2.63 -33.92
C LYS A 1128 -19.01 4.12 -34.25
N ILE A 1129 -20.11 4.86 -34.43
CA ILE A 1129 -20.07 6.26 -34.84
C ILE A 1129 -19.34 7.14 -33.80
N ASP A 1130 -19.40 6.76 -32.52
CA ASP A 1130 -18.74 7.47 -31.42
C ASP A 1130 -17.23 7.30 -31.44
N LEU A 1131 -16.72 6.15 -31.89
CA LEU A 1131 -15.29 5.92 -32.11
C LEU A 1131 -14.78 6.77 -33.29
N LEU A 1132 -15.56 6.91 -34.36
CA LEU A 1132 -15.21 7.79 -35.47
C LEU A 1132 -15.20 9.26 -35.04
N ARG A 1133 -16.12 9.67 -34.16
CA ARG A 1133 -16.17 11.02 -33.58
C ARG A 1133 -14.96 11.30 -32.69
N LEU A 1134 -14.52 10.32 -31.90
CA LEU A 1134 -13.31 10.41 -31.07
C LEU A 1134 -12.05 10.57 -31.94
N LEU A 1135 -11.87 9.70 -32.93
CA LEU A 1135 -10.71 9.74 -33.83
C LEU A 1135 -10.68 11.02 -34.68
N ALA A 1136 -11.83 11.50 -35.16
CA ALA A 1136 -11.94 12.76 -35.86
C ALA A 1136 -11.52 13.95 -34.96
N GLY A 1137 -11.96 13.95 -33.70
CA GLY A 1137 -11.56 14.97 -32.72
C GLY A 1137 -10.08 14.93 -32.37
N GLU A 1138 -9.46 13.75 -32.33
CA GLU A 1138 -8.01 13.60 -32.13
C GLU A 1138 -7.23 14.09 -33.36
N PHE A 1139 -7.69 13.77 -34.58
CA PHE A 1139 -7.09 14.25 -35.82
C PHE A 1139 -7.17 15.78 -35.96
N GLU A 1140 -8.31 16.39 -35.61
CA GLU A 1140 -8.51 17.84 -35.62
C GLU A 1140 -7.57 18.56 -34.64
N LYS A 1141 -7.35 17.97 -33.45
CA LYS A 1141 -6.47 18.55 -32.42
C LYS A 1141 -4.98 18.40 -32.73
N THR A 1142 -4.58 17.25 -33.28
CA THR A 1142 -3.15 16.87 -33.37
C THR A 1142 -2.49 17.36 -34.65
N VAL A 1143 -3.23 17.43 -35.76
CA VAL A 1143 -2.65 17.71 -37.08
C VAL A 1143 -2.19 19.17 -37.27
N PRO A 1144 -2.87 20.21 -36.73
CA PRO A 1144 -2.37 21.59 -36.82
C PRO A 1144 -0.99 21.78 -36.19
N GLY A 1145 -0.73 21.12 -35.04
CA GLY A 1145 0.59 21.08 -34.41
C GLY A 1145 1.64 20.39 -35.30
N CYS A 1146 1.28 19.23 -35.86
CA CYS A 1146 2.13 18.50 -36.80
C CYS A 1146 2.52 19.35 -38.03
N LEU A 1147 1.61 20.13 -38.61
CA LEU A 1147 1.91 21.02 -39.73
C LEU A 1147 2.85 22.18 -39.33
N SER A 1148 2.64 22.77 -38.15
CA SER A 1148 3.52 23.82 -37.62
C SER A 1148 4.95 23.30 -37.39
N ASP A 1149 5.07 22.08 -36.87
CA ASP A 1149 6.36 21.43 -36.63
C ASP A 1149 7.05 21.05 -37.96
N MET A 1150 6.28 20.67 -38.98
CA MET A 1150 6.82 20.45 -40.34
C MET A 1150 7.36 21.75 -40.96
N GLU A 1151 6.67 22.88 -40.79
CA GLU A 1151 7.15 24.19 -41.25
C GLU A 1151 8.38 24.68 -40.46
N ALA A 1152 8.43 24.40 -39.16
CA ALA A 1152 9.60 24.67 -38.33
C ALA A 1152 10.81 23.81 -38.77
N ALA A 1153 10.60 22.52 -39.03
CA ALA A 1153 11.64 21.61 -39.51
C ALA A 1153 12.19 22.03 -40.88
N LEU A 1154 11.33 22.48 -41.82
CA LEU A 1154 11.79 23.02 -43.11
C LEU A 1154 12.60 24.32 -42.95
N ARG A 1155 12.17 25.22 -42.05
CA ARG A 1155 12.93 26.46 -41.76
C ARG A 1155 14.30 26.17 -41.13
N GLY A 1156 14.39 25.11 -40.33
CA GLY A 1156 15.65 24.61 -39.75
C GLY A 1156 16.48 23.73 -40.69
N ASN A 1157 16.01 23.47 -41.92
CA ASN A 1157 16.57 22.50 -42.87
C ASN A 1157 16.73 21.07 -42.29
N ASP A 1158 15.91 20.71 -41.29
CA ASP A 1158 15.86 19.39 -40.68
C ASP A 1158 14.89 18.49 -41.45
N LEU A 1159 15.37 17.99 -42.60
CA LEU A 1159 14.60 17.08 -43.45
C LEU A 1159 14.32 15.73 -42.77
N GLY A 1160 15.12 15.33 -41.76
CA GLY A 1160 14.87 14.11 -41.00
C GLY A 1160 13.61 14.20 -40.17
N THR A 1161 13.45 15.30 -39.42
CA THR A 1161 12.24 15.56 -38.64
C THR A 1161 11.02 15.81 -39.54
N PHE A 1162 11.19 16.56 -40.63
CA PHE A 1162 10.12 16.76 -41.62
C PHE A 1162 9.63 15.44 -42.23
N GLY A 1163 10.54 14.52 -42.59
CA GLY A 1163 10.20 13.21 -43.14
C GLY A 1163 9.42 12.34 -42.14
N ARG A 1164 9.79 12.35 -40.86
CA ARG A 1164 9.05 11.62 -39.80
C ARG A 1164 7.64 12.19 -39.61
N LEU A 1165 7.49 13.51 -39.59
CA LEU A 1165 6.18 14.15 -39.46
C LEU A 1165 5.30 13.92 -40.68
N ALA A 1166 5.88 13.93 -41.89
CA ALA A 1166 5.19 13.56 -43.13
C ALA A 1166 4.70 12.09 -43.10
N HIS A 1167 5.50 11.18 -42.54
CA HIS A 1167 5.11 9.78 -42.32
C HIS A 1167 3.93 9.65 -41.35
N THR A 1168 3.95 10.39 -40.23
CA THR A 1168 2.85 10.42 -39.25
C THR A 1168 1.57 10.97 -39.90
N LEU A 1169 1.67 12.07 -40.66
CA LEU A 1169 0.53 12.66 -41.37
C LEU A 1169 -0.07 11.70 -42.41
N ARG A 1170 0.77 10.93 -43.10
CA ARG A 1170 0.36 9.88 -44.04
C ARG A 1170 -0.42 8.76 -43.34
N GLY A 1171 0.03 8.33 -42.15
CA GLY A 1171 -0.65 7.33 -41.33
C GLY A 1171 -2.04 7.81 -40.90
N ASN A 1172 -2.11 9.03 -40.38
CA ASN A 1172 -3.36 9.63 -39.91
C ASN A 1172 -4.35 9.86 -41.06
N ALA A 1173 -3.88 10.31 -42.22
CA ALA A 1173 -4.73 10.47 -43.42
C ALA A 1173 -5.31 9.13 -43.94
N ALA A 1174 -4.60 8.01 -43.73
CA ALA A 1174 -5.07 6.69 -44.14
C ALA A 1174 -6.27 6.21 -43.33
N MET A 1175 -6.37 6.58 -42.05
CA MET A 1175 -7.46 6.17 -41.15
C MET A 1175 -8.83 6.69 -41.62
N PHE A 1176 -8.85 7.84 -42.29
CA PHE A 1176 -10.08 8.45 -42.81
C PHE A 1176 -10.25 8.24 -44.31
N GLY A 1177 -9.47 7.35 -44.94
CA GLY A 1177 -9.53 7.15 -46.39
C GLY A 1177 -9.22 8.42 -47.20
N ALA A 1178 -8.44 9.36 -46.65
CA ALA A 1178 -8.10 10.64 -47.27
C ALA A 1178 -6.99 10.50 -48.31
N GLY A 1179 -7.34 9.87 -49.44
CA GLY A 1179 -6.40 9.48 -50.51
C GLY A 1179 -5.50 10.62 -51.04
N PRO A 1180 -6.03 11.82 -51.34
CA PRO A 1180 -5.22 12.95 -51.81
C PRO A 1180 -4.16 13.42 -50.80
N LEU A 1181 -4.54 13.58 -49.53
CA LEU A 1181 -3.62 13.99 -48.45
C LEU A 1181 -2.55 12.92 -48.20
N ARG A 1182 -2.94 11.64 -48.21
CA ARG A 1182 -2.01 10.52 -48.06
C ARG A 1182 -0.94 10.49 -49.16
N ARG A 1183 -1.31 10.81 -50.41
CA ARG A 1183 -0.36 10.88 -51.54
C ARG A 1183 0.60 12.05 -51.42
N ASP A 1184 0.10 13.22 -51.04
CA ASP A 1184 0.94 14.41 -50.88
C ASP A 1184 1.91 14.23 -49.68
N ALA A 1185 1.46 13.59 -48.59
CA ALA A 1185 2.31 13.24 -47.45
C ALA A 1185 3.40 12.21 -47.79
N ALA A 1186 3.07 11.19 -48.61
CA ALA A 1186 4.06 10.24 -49.10
C ALA A 1186 5.13 10.88 -50.02
N ARG A 1187 4.71 11.85 -50.86
CA ARG A 1187 5.66 12.60 -51.71
C ARG A 1187 6.57 13.52 -50.88
N ALA A 1188 6.05 14.09 -49.80
CA ALA A 1188 6.83 14.91 -48.88
C ALA A 1188 7.85 14.07 -48.10
N GLU A 1189 7.45 12.87 -47.67
CA GLU A 1189 8.33 11.86 -47.06
C GLU A 1189 9.47 11.44 -48.01
N GLU A 1190 9.15 11.17 -49.29
CA GLU A 1190 10.17 10.84 -50.31
C GLU A 1190 11.10 12.02 -50.65
N ALA A 1191 10.58 13.25 -50.68
CA ALA A 1191 11.40 14.44 -50.91
C ALA A 1191 12.42 14.62 -49.76
N ALA A 1192 11.97 14.41 -48.52
CA ALA A 1192 12.82 14.44 -47.34
C ALA A 1192 13.89 13.35 -47.37
N ALA A 1193 13.53 12.12 -47.75
CA ALA A 1193 14.45 10.99 -47.86
C ALA A 1193 15.52 11.18 -48.96
N ARG A 1194 15.20 11.93 -50.03
CA ARG A 1194 16.15 12.30 -51.08
C ARG A 1194 16.99 13.55 -50.77
N GLY A 1195 16.75 14.19 -49.63
CA GLY A 1195 17.42 15.44 -49.27
C GLY A 1195 16.97 16.65 -50.11
N ASP A 1196 15.84 16.55 -50.82
CA ASP A 1196 15.35 17.61 -51.70
C ASP A 1196 14.49 18.62 -50.92
N ALA A 1197 15.15 19.58 -50.29
CA ALA A 1197 14.51 20.65 -49.53
C ALA A 1197 13.61 21.56 -50.38
N VAL A 1198 13.91 21.71 -51.66
CA VAL A 1198 13.12 22.54 -52.59
C VAL A 1198 11.78 21.87 -52.84
N GLN A 1199 11.79 20.58 -53.15
CA GLN A 1199 10.57 19.81 -53.37
C GLN A 1199 9.76 19.64 -52.08
N ALA A 1200 10.40 19.48 -50.92
CA ALA A 1200 9.73 19.44 -49.63
C ALA A 1200 9.01 20.77 -49.29
N THR A 1201 9.66 21.91 -49.58
CA THR A 1201 9.07 23.24 -49.41
C THR A 1201 7.88 23.49 -50.35
N LEU A 1202 7.97 23.03 -51.60
CA LEU A 1202 6.88 23.11 -52.59
C LEU A 1202 5.64 22.28 -52.20
N LEU A 1203 5.81 21.21 -51.44
CA LEU A 1203 4.71 20.33 -51.03
C LEU A 1203 3.98 20.81 -49.76
N MET A 1204 4.61 21.67 -48.95
CA MET A 1204 4.05 22.14 -47.69
C MET A 1204 2.66 22.79 -47.83
N PRO A 1205 2.43 23.73 -48.77
CA PRO A 1205 1.10 24.34 -48.94
C PRO A 1205 0.02 23.32 -49.35
N ARG A 1206 0.41 22.27 -50.10
CA ARG A 1206 -0.51 21.22 -50.53
C ARG A 1206 -0.91 20.30 -49.38
N LEU A 1207 0.01 20.00 -48.48
CA LEU A 1207 -0.26 19.25 -47.25
C LEU A 1207 -1.23 20.02 -46.35
N THR A 1208 -0.94 21.29 -46.10
CA THR A 1208 -1.79 22.17 -45.29
C THR A 1208 -3.21 22.24 -45.87
N ALA A 1209 -3.36 22.48 -47.18
CA ALA A 1209 -4.67 22.49 -47.82
C ALA A 1209 -5.36 21.11 -47.83
N GLY A 1210 -4.59 20.02 -47.95
CA GLY A 1210 -5.10 18.65 -47.90
C GLY A 1210 -5.70 18.28 -46.55
N VAL A 1211 -5.03 18.68 -45.45
CA VAL A 1211 -5.50 18.46 -44.07
C VAL A 1211 -6.85 19.11 -43.84
N TRP A 1212 -6.97 20.40 -44.14
CA TRP A 1212 -8.21 21.13 -43.85
C TRP A 1212 -9.40 20.64 -44.69
N ARG A 1213 -9.15 20.21 -45.93
CA ARG A 1213 -10.18 19.54 -46.74
C ARG A 1213 -10.64 18.22 -46.15
N THR A 1214 -9.72 17.43 -45.59
CA THR A 1214 -10.05 16.15 -44.93
C THR A 1214 -10.86 16.37 -43.66
N VAL A 1215 -10.48 17.34 -42.81
CA VAL A 1215 -11.24 17.71 -41.61
C VAL A 1215 -12.67 18.12 -41.96
N ALA A 1216 -12.82 19.04 -42.94
CA ALA A 1216 -14.14 19.49 -43.39
C ALA A 1216 -15.02 18.34 -43.94
N ALA A 1217 -14.43 17.40 -44.67
CA ALA A 1217 -15.15 16.25 -45.23
C ALA A 1217 -15.63 15.26 -44.14
N ILE A 1218 -14.84 15.06 -43.08
CA ILE A 1218 -15.20 14.22 -41.93
C ILE A 1218 -16.33 14.86 -41.13
N GLU A 1219 -16.25 16.16 -40.85
CA GLU A 1219 -17.32 16.90 -40.16
C GLU A 1219 -18.65 16.86 -40.93
N ALA A 1220 -18.59 17.04 -42.25
CA ALA A 1220 -19.78 16.96 -43.10
C ALA A 1220 -20.43 15.57 -43.05
N PHE A 1221 -19.64 14.50 -43.02
CA PHE A 1221 -20.13 13.13 -42.89
C PHE A 1221 -20.78 12.86 -41.51
N LEU A 1222 -20.17 13.35 -40.42
CA LEU A 1222 -20.72 13.21 -39.08
C LEU A 1222 -22.05 13.96 -38.90
N LYS A 1223 -22.19 15.15 -39.49
CA LYS A 1223 -23.46 15.91 -39.50
C LYS A 1223 -24.56 15.17 -40.25
N GLU A 1224 -24.26 14.60 -41.42
CA GLU A 1224 -25.22 13.88 -42.27
C GLU A 1224 -25.79 12.62 -41.58
N LYS A 1225 -24.96 11.88 -40.82
CA LYS A 1225 -25.41 10.72 -40.03
C LYS A 1225 -26.24 11.10 -38.81
N THR A 1226 -25.91 12.21 -38.15
CA THR A 1226 -26.65 12.67 -36.96
C THR A 1226 -28.09 13.07 -37.31
N SER A 1227 -28.32 13.63 -38.51
CA SER A 1227 -29.65 13.95 -39.02
C SER A 1227 -30.49 12.72 -39.42
N GLN A 1228 -29.87 11.62 -39.87
CA GLN A 1228 -30.58 10.37 -40.20
C GLN A 1228 -31.06 9.61 -38.95
N THR A 1229 -30.29 9.64 -37.86
CA THR A 1229 -30.66 8.96 -36.61
C THR A 1229 -31.84 9.63 -35.90
N ALA A 1230 -31.97 10.96 -36.01
CA ALA A 1230 -33.09 11.71 -35.42
C ALA A 1230 -34.45 11.43 -36.12
N SER A 1231 -34.45 10.99 -37.38
CA SER A 1231 -35.68 10.65 -38.12
C SER A 1231 -36.19 9.22 -37.83
N ALA A 1232 -35.36 8.34 -37.24
CA ALA A 1232 -35.71 6.94 -37.01
C ALA A 1232 -36.41 6.71 -35.66
N THR A 1233 -36.25 7.61 -34.70
CA THR A 1233 -36.76 7.45 -33.32
C THR A 1233 -38.21 7.89 -33.12
N THR A 1234 -38.95 8.26 -34.17
CA THR A 1234 -40.36 8.72 -34.08
C THR A 1234 -41.40 7.65 -34.47
N ARG A 1235 -40.99 6.39 -34.68
CA ARG A 1235 -41.90 5.27 -34.95
C ARG A 1235 -41.43 4.02 -34.23
N ILE A 1236 -41.83 3.82 -32.99
CA ILE A 1236 -42.14 2.52 -32.33
C ILE A 1236 -42.72 2.95 -30.96
N ASP A 1237 -44.02 3.24 -30.95
CA ASP A 1237 -44.84 3.30 -29.75
C ASP A 1237 -46.28 3.00 -30.20
N GLN A 1238 -46.56 1.72 -30.44
CA GLN A 1238 -47.89 1.09 -30.57
C GLN A 1238 -47.69 -0.41 -30.83
N GLY A 1239 -48.05 -1.24 -29.84
CA GLY A 1239 -48.02 -2.70 -29.92
C GLY A 1239 -47.93 -3.35 -28.54
#